data_AF-A0AAU9J400-F1
#
_entry.id   AF-A0AAU9J400-F1
#
_cell.length_a   1.000
_cell.length_b   1.000
_cell.length_c   1.000
_cell.angle_alpha   90.00
_cell.angle_beta   90.00
_cell.angle_gamma   90.00
#
_symmetry.space_group_name_H-M   'P 1'
#
loop_
_entity.id
_entity.type
_entity.pdbx_description
1 polymer ?
#
loop_
_entity_poly.entity_id
_entity_poly.type
_entity_poly.pdbx_seq_one_letter_code
_entity_poly.pdbx_strand_id
1 'polypeptide(L)'
;MGKKAFISRHIVAFTNSANRSHKPIFGIILVLDEIIFDVIPLDKEISVTTIIEKYYDWNPVNCEDLYISPGIIDLNVRREWEDYTHLTKAAASGGVTLLLEEVGYYVNQPSSGELYCDVGSIATLEATNAERLSTLPAQGVFGVKGYLFPPSSAIQSVPQDLNAFLSEIEESQLALFIDPTWPNPRMLYNASPNRLTSLEERFESKSIDSTKSFAAAFPDTIESDSSGEEQPEENPAKFKRQNNKAKTLKPVINQSISPDSLVEKDVEYVRYLPIPIIPEEEDDDIKPNANWFNRRNSRTIFDDLNKRIRESQANIENLSKAEQSTYEHSGSTSYSSPSISPSAHEGFCELLLKNEVPIQESDSNPSIAPTSKPANVYQARISKFRPPILSIKTEEKSSKERIYLYHLANFPDNWEISGVEKIIQSMKKSTCRIHITNLSSAAALNRVRQAKEEFKNLTCEISATSLCFTSASIKDGDTRFKNAPPIRTQTNLMLLWDLLKMKGIDSIASSHASIKPELKALDSGNFQKALNGICSLGFALQAVWTMLNAPANSMSQLEHYIVRLAKWFSLHPAKILNISDSRGSIEKGKIADLLIWDPYSRATISDVHSQYPEVSPFIGMDFMGKIQSVYVRGKCAFHDGVFKAKGKKVMKSI
;
A
#
# COMPACT_ATOMS: atom_id res chain seq x y z
N MET A 1 -11.37 -1.58 -44.97
CA MET A 1 -11.87 -2.04 -43.66
C MET A 1 -10.99 -3.18 -43.20
N GLY A 2 -10.29 -3.01 -42.09
CA GLY A 2 -9.56 -4.09 -41.41
C GLY A 2 -10.52 -4.95 -40.60
N LYS A 3 -11.05 -6.02 -41.21
CA LYS A 3 -11.76 -7.06 -40.48
C LYS A 3 -10.78 -7.86 -39.62
N LYS A 4 -11.13 -8.10 -38.35
CA LYS A 4 -10.45 -9.04 -37.46
C LYS A 4 -11.47 -9.87 -36.67
N ALA A 5 -11.13 -11.12 -36.38
CA ALA A 5 -11.87 -11.99 -35.49
C ALA A 5 -10.96 -12.49 -34.36
N PHE A 6 -11.52 -12.70 -33.17
CA PHE A 6 -10.86 -13.35 -32.05
C PHE A 6 -11.76 -14.47 -31.52
N ILE A 7 -11.23 -15.68 -31.40
CA ILE A 7 -11.98 -16.87 -30.97
C ILE A 7 -11.36 -17.39 -29.67
N SER A 8 -12.17 -17.57 -28.62
CA SER A 8 -11.71 -18.02 -27.30
C SER A 8 -12.85 -18.70 -26.54
N ARG A 9 -12.53 -19.75 -25.76
CA ARG A 9 -13.47 -20.38 -24.82
C ARG A 9 -13.76 -19.53 -23.58
N HIS A 10 -13.01 -18.45 -23.39
CA HIS A 10 -12.94 -17.65 -22.18
C HIS A 10 -13.02 -16.13 -22.45
N ILE A 11 -14.04 -15.69 -23.19
CA ILE A 11 -14.31 -14.26 -23.41
C ILE A 11 -15.04 -13.67 -22.20
N VAL A 12 -14.46 -12.63 -21.59
CA VAL A 12 -15.03 -11.90 -20.44
C VAL A 12 -15.94 -10.78 -20.93
N ALA A 13 -17.10 -11.16 -21.48
CA ALA A 13 -18.16 -10.23 -21.86
C ALA A 13 -19.06 -9.89 -20.67
N PHE A 14 -19.49 -8.62 -20.58
CA PHE A 14 -20.52 -8.18 -19.64
C PHE A 14 -21.79 -7.86 -20.43
N THR A 15 -22.77 -8.75 -20.41
CA THR A 15 -24.09 -8.45 -20.98
C THR A 15 -24.82 -7.43 -20.11
N ASN A 16 -25.33 -6.36 -20.72
CA ASN A 16 -26.09 -5.31 -20.03
C ASN A 16 -27.55 -5.72 -19.71
N SER A 17 -27.92 -6.97 -20.00
CA SER A 17 -29.18 -7.59 -19.57
C SER A 17 -29.10 -8.05 -18.11
N ALA A 18 -30.26 -8.33 -17.48
CA ALA A 18 -30.34 -8.67 -16.06
C ALA A 18 -29.49 -9.88 -15.64
N ASN A 19 -29.19 -10.80 -16.57
CA ASN A 19 -28.25 -11.90 -16.34
C ASN A 19 -26.81 -11.36 -16.27
N ARG A 20 -26.37 -11.04 -15.05
CA ARG A 20 -24.96 -10.83 -14.73
C ARG A 20 -24.19 -12.11 -15.01
N SER A 21 -23.50 -12.22 -16.14
CA SER A 21 -22.59 -13.35 -16.33
C SER A 21 -21.50 -13.28 -15.28
N HIS A 22 -21.42 -14.33 -14.46
CA HIS A 22 -20.39 -14.54 -13.45
C HIS A 22 -19.22 -15.38 -13.99
N LYS A 23 -19.28 -15.79 -15.26
CA LYS A 23 -18.28 -16.62 -15.95
C LYS A 23 -17.99 -16.09 -17.35
N PRO A 24 -16.81 -16.40 -17.92
CA PRO A 24 -16.54 -16.22 -19.34
C PRO A 24 -17.52 -16.99 -20.25
N ILE A 25 -17.57 -16.62 -21.52
CA ILE A 25 -18.32 -17.32 -22.57
C ILE A 25 -17.39 -17.85 -23.67
N PHE A 26 -17.77 -18.97 -24.30
CA PHE A 26 -17.21 -19.37 -25.58
C PHE A 26 -17.85 -18.53 -26.69
N GLY A 27 -17.04 -18.02 -27.63
CA GLY A 27 -17.56 -17.23 -28.72
C GLY A 27 -16.50 -16.68 -29.66
N ILE A 28 -16.94 -15.74 -30.49
CA ILE A 28 -16.13 -14.99 -31.44
C ILE A 28 -16.42 -13.49 -31.31
N ILE A 29 -15.37 -12.69 -31.16
CA ILE A 29 -15.43 -11.22 -31.20
C ILE A 29 -15.09 -10.79 -32.62
N LEU A 30 -16.02 -10.11 -33.30
CA LEU A 30 -15.80 -9.52 -34.62
C LEU A 30 -15.44 -8.05 -34.45
N VAL A 31 -14.33 -7.62 -35.05
CA VAL A 31 -13.81 -6.25 -35.01
C VAL A 31 -13.72 -5.71 -36.43
N LEU A 32 -14.28 -4.52 -36.65
CA LEU A 32 -14.23 -3.80 -37.91
C LEU A 32 -13.48 -2.47 -37.69
N ASP A 33 -12.29 -2.38 -38.29
CA ASP A 33 -11.35 -1.25 -38.20
C ASP A 33 -10.86 -0.93 -36.77
N GLU A 34 -11.62 -0.17 -35.97
CA GLU A 34 -11.30 0.15 -34.56
C GLU A 34 -12.40 -0.26 -33.55
N ILE A 35 -13.54 -0.79 -34.04
CA ILE A 35 -14.78 -1.01 -33.26
C ILE A 35 -15.17 -2.50 -33.23
N ILE A 36 -15.72 -2.97 -32.10
CA ILE A 36 -16.35 -4.28 -31.96
C ILE A 36 -17.65 -4.27 -32.79
N PHE A 37 -17.61 -4.93 -33.94
CA PHE A 37 -18.74 -5.06 -34.86
C PHE A 37 -19.81 -6.01 -34.31
N ASP A 38 -19.39 -7.12 -33.68
CA ASP A 38 -20.30 -8.01 -32.97
C ASP A 38 -19.57 -8.90 -31.94
N VAL A 39 -20.34 -9.47 -31.01
CA VAL A 39 -19.86 -10.48 -30.06
C VAL A 39 -20.84 -11.65 -30.11
N ILE A 40 -20.41 -12.77 -30.69
CA ILE A 40 -21.29 -13.91 -30.98
C ILE A 40 -20.93 -15.04 -30.01
N PRO A 41 -21.79 -15.37 -29.02
CA PRO A 41 -21.65 -16.57 -28.20
C PRO A 41 -21.81 -17.83 -29.07
N LEU A 42 -21.09 -18.89 -28.74
CA LEU A 42 -21.08 -20.16 -29.49
C LEU A 42 -21.29 -21.35 -28.55
N ASP A 43 -21.91 -22.40 -29.08
CA ASP A 43 -22.09 -23.66 -28.34
C ASP A 43 -20.77 -24.42 -28.21
N LYS A 44 -20.52 -25.03 -27.06
CA LYS A 44 -19.24 -25.66 -26.68
C LYS A 44 -18.87 -26.86 -27.56
N GLU A 45 -19.85 -27.46 -28.22
CA GLU A 45 -19.68 -28.56 -29.18
C GLU A 45 -19.04 -28.12 -30.51
N ILE A 46 -19.08 -26.82 -30.85
CA ILE A 46 -18.56 -26.31 -32.12
C ILE A 46 -17.02 -26.25 -32.08
N SER A 47 -16.35 -26.88 -33.05
CA SER A 47 -14.87 -26.85 -33.13
C SER A 47 -14.35 -25.47 -33.55
N VAL A 48 -13.22 -25.06 -32.97
CA VAL A 48 -12.55 -23.79 -33.33
C VAL A 48 -12.07 -23.79 -34.78
N THR A 49 -11.67 -24.93 -35.34
CA THR A 49 -11.33 -25.09 -36.75
C THR A 49 -12.50 -24.70 -37.67
N THR A 50 -13.70 -25.21 -37.41
CA THR A 50 -14.92 -24.88 -38.17
C THR A 50 -15.29 -23.40 -38.06
N ILE A 51 -15.00 -22.77 -36.92
CA ILE A 51 -15.22 -21.32 -36.73
C ILE A 51 -14.18 -20.51 -37.52
N ILE A 52 -12.90 -20.93 -37.52
CA ILE A 52 -11.82 -20.32 -38.32
C ILE A 52 -12.15 -20.38 -39.82
N GLU A 53 -12.61 -21.53 -40.32
CA GLU A 53 -13.04 -21.71 -41.71
C GLU A 53 -14.23 -20.79 -42.04
N LYS A 54 -15.28 -20.80 -41.22
CA LYS A 54 -16.50 -19.99 -41.41
C LYS A 54 -16.25 -18.49 -41.39
N TYR A 55 -15.25 -18.03 -40.63
CA TYR A 55 -14.90 -16.61 -40.48
C TYR A 55 -13.53 -16.26 -41.07
N TYR A 56 -13.04 -17.03 -42.06
CA TYR A 56 -11.73 -16.82 -42.70
C TYR A 56 -11.52 -15.38 -43.20
N ASP A 57 -12.54 -14.81 -43.86
CA ASP A 57 -12.61 -13.40 -44.33
C ASP A 57 -12.42 -12.35 -43.23
N TRP A 58 -12.49 -12.75 -41.96
CA TRP A 58 -12.25 -11.88 -40.80
C TRP A 58 -10.86 -12.06 -40.20
N ASN A 59 -9.90 -12.73 -40.85
CA ASN A 59 -8.52 -12.89 -40.34
C ASN A 59 -8.49 -13.39 -38.87
N PRO A 60 -9.05 -14.59 -38.58
CA PRO A 60 -9.28 -15.03 -37.21
C PRO A 60 -7.99 -15.31 -36.45
N VAL A 61 -7.89 -14.73 -35.24
CA VAL A 61 -6.85 -15.01 -34.26
C VAL A 61 -7.36 -16.10 -33.33
N ASN A 62 -6.71 -17.27 -33.33
CA ASN A 62 -7.03 -18.34 -32.38
C ASN A 62 -6.46 -17.99 -30.99
N CYS A 63 -7.35 -17.96 -29.99
CA CYS A 63 -7.07 -17.74 -28.58
C CYS A 63 -7.83 -18.76 -27.72
N GLU A 64 -8.05 -19.99 -28.22
CA GLU A 64 -8.94 -21.01 -27.65
C GLU A 64 -8.80 -21.18 -26.13
N ASP A 65 -7.57 -21.43 -25.67
CA ASP A 65 -7.21 -21.67 -24.26
C ASP A 65 -6.89 -20.39 -23.46
N LEU A 66 -6.97 -19.21 -24.09
CA LEU A 66 -6.59 -17.92 -23.49
C LEU A 66 -7.81 -17.09 -23.13
N TYR A 67 -7.71 -16.33 -22.04
CA TYR A 67 -8.78 -15.42 -21.62
C TYR A 67 -8.71 -14.12 -22.41
N ILE A 68 -9.86 -13.67 -22.93
CA ILE A 68 -9.99 -12.35 -23.55
C ILE A 68 -10.78 -11.44 -22.62
N SER A 69 -10.06 -10.55 -21.94
CA SER A 69 -10.60 -9.49 -21.10
C SER A 69 -10.77 -8.18 -21.88
N PRO A 70 -11.66 -7.27 -21.45
CA PRO A 70 -11.58 -5.87 -21.86
C PRO A 70 -10.20 -5.30 -21.51
N GLY A 71 -9.68 -4.38 -22.33
CA GLY A 71 -8.45 -3.66 -22.03
C GLY A 71 -8.52 -2.88 -20.71
N ILE A 72 -7.41 -2.78 -20.00
CA ILE A 72 -7.34 -2.11 -18.70
C ILE A 72 -7.32 -0.59 -18.89
N ILE A 73 -8.03 0.10 -18.00
CA ILE A 73 -8.10 1.56 -17.90
C ILE A 73 -7.49 1.96 -16.55
N ASP A 74 -6.26 2.49 -16.57
CA ASP A 74 -5.61 2.99 -15.35
C ASP A 74 -5.99 4.46 -15.09
N LEU A 75 -6.46 4.75 -13.88
CA LEU A 75 -6.97 6.07 -13.48
C LEU A 75 -5.91 6.99 -12.90
N ASN A 76 -4.76 6.45 -12.47
CA ASN A 76 -3.84 7.15 -11.58
C ASN A 76 -2.37 6.81 -11.93
N VAL A 77 -1.87 7.48 -12.96
CA VAL A 77 -0.49 7.36 -13.46
C VAL A 77 0.12 8.77 -13.53
N ARG A 78 1.15 9.05 -12.73
CA ARG A 78 1.87 10.34 -12.76
C ARG A 78 3.23 10.21 -13.43
N ARG A 79 3.43 10.95 -14.52
CA ARG A 79 4.66 10.90 -15.32
C ARG A 79 5.69 11.89 -14.80
N GLU A 80 6.51 11.45 -13.85
CA GLU A 80 7.52 12.29 -13.15
C GLU A 80 8.83 12.44 -13.94
N TRP A 81 9.53 11.31 -14.21
CA TRP A 81 10.85 11.32 -14.87
C TRP A 81 10.94 10.49 -16.15
N GLU A 82 9.81 10.10 -16.72
CA GLU A 82 9.72 9.17 -17.85
C GLU A 82 9.27 9.83 -19.16
N ASP A 83 9.79 9.35 -20.28
CA ASP A 83 9.22 9.58 -21.61
C ASP A 83 7.93 8.75 -21.84
N TYR A 84 7.18 9.06 -22.90
CA TYR A 84 5.95 8.32 -23.22
C TYR A 84 6.19 6.90 -23.72
N THR A 85 7.37 6.59 -24.25
CA THR A 85 7.70 5.27 -24.78
C THR A 85 7.89 4.26 -23.67
N HIS A 86 8.67 4.57 -22.64
CA HIS A 86 8.83 3.70 -21.48
C HIS A 86 7.53 3.57 -20.69
N LEU A 87 6.88 4.70 -20.39
CA LEU A 87 5.59 4.72 -19.67
C LEU A 87 4.52 3.87 -20.38
N THR A 88 4.31 4.09 -21.68
CA THR A 88 3.25 3.34 -22.41
C THR A 88 3.67 1.94 -22.83
N LYS A 89 4.97 1.59 -22.90
CA LYS A 89 5.42 0.19 -22.98
C LYS A 89 5.09 -0.55 -21.69
N ALA A 90 5.45 0.00 -20.53
CA ALA A 90 5.10 -0.58 -19.23
C ALA A 90 3.57 -0.75 -19.09
N ALA A 91 2.79 0.25 -19.52
CA ALA A 91 1.33 0.14 -19.58
C ALA A 91 0.86 -1.01 -20.48
N ALA A 92 1.34 -1.06 -21.73
CA ALA A 92 0.91 -2.04 -22.73
C ALA A 92 1.35 -3.48 -22.40
N SER A 93 2.50 -3.70 -21.76
CA SER A 93 2.87 -5.03 -21.22
C SER A 93 1.95 -5.47 -20.09
N GLY A 94 1.39 -4.52 -19.33
CA GLY A 94 0.49 -4.77 -18.20
C GLY A 94 -0.99 -4.88 -18.53
N GLY A 95 -1.37 -4.92 -19.81
CA GLY A 95 -2.78 -5.04 -20.23
C GLY A 95 -3.51 -3.71 -20.40
N VAL A 96 -2.84 -2.58 -20.15
CA VAL A 96 -3.43 -1.24 -20.20
C VAL A 96 -3.60 -0.77 -21.64
N THR A 97 -4.84 -0.45 -22.01
CA THR A 97 -5.18 0.12 -23.33
C THR A 97 -5.45 1.61 -23.28
N LEU A 98 -5.80 2.13 -22.09
CA LEU A 98 -5.93 3.55 -21.80
C LEU A 98 -5.33 3.82 -20.41
N LEU A 99 -4.42 4.79 -20.29
CA LEU A 99 -4.04 5.37 -19.00
C LEU A 99 -4.46 6.84 -18.92
N LEU A 100 -4.68 7.32 -17.71
CA LEU A 100 -4.82 8.74 -17.43
C LEU A 100 -3.56 9.30 -16.78
N GLU A 101 -2.94 10.25 -17.48
CA GLU A 101 -1.74 10.96 -17.08
C GLU A 101 -2.08 12.15 -16.17
N GLU A 102 -1.53 12.13 -14.96
CA GLU A 102 -1.19 13.34 -14.20
C GLU A 102 0.24 13.77 -14.58
N VAL A 103 0.47 15.08 -14.74
CA VAL A 103 1.80 15.61 -15.04
C VAL A 103 2.66 15.61 -13.77
N GLY A 104 3.93 15.20 -13.89
CA GLY A 104 4.89 15.22 -12.79
C GLY A 104 5.14 16.61 -12.20
N TYR A 105 5.43 16.67 -10.90
CA TYR A 105 5.58 17.94 -10.17
C TYR A 105 7.00 18.50 -10.23
N TYR A 106 7.99 17.60 -10.31
CA TYR A 106 9.39 17.94 -10.08
C TYR A 106 10.13 18.39 -11.34
N VAL A 107 9.72 17.91 -12.52
CA VAL A 107 10.32 18.24 -13.81
C VAL A 107 9.23 18.27 -14.89
N ASN A 108 9.14 19.35 -15.66
CA ASN A 108 8.30 19.41 -16.85
C ASN A 108 8.95 18.60 -18.00
N GLN A 109 8.70 17.29 -18.00
CA GLN A 109 9.23 16.35 -19.00
C GLN A 109 8.64 16.62 -20.40
N PRO A 110 9.47 16.89 -21.44
CA PRO A 110 8.98 17.18 -22.79
C PRO A 110 8.14 16.02 -23.34
N SER A 111 7.05 16.37 -24.04
CA SER A 111 6.15 15.39 -24.67
C SER A 111 6.82 14.71 -25.88
N SER A 112 7.62 13.68 -25.61
CA SER A 112 8.37 12.92 -26.60
C SER A 112 8.24 11.41 -26.37
N GLY A 113 8.50 10.63 -27.43
CA GLY A 113 8.30 9.18 -27.47
C GLY A 113 7.08 8.74 -28.29
N GLU A 114 7.14 7.52 -28.80
CA GLU A 114 5.99 6.80 -29.35
C GLU A 114 5.00 6.35 -28.27
N LEU A 115 3.74 6.10 -28.68
CA LEU A 115 2.65 5.68 -27.81
C LEU A 115 2.20 4.24 -28.11
N TYR A 116 2.17 3.41 -27.07
CA TYR A 116 1.82 1.99 -27.16
C TYR A 116 0.42 1.69 -26.57
N CYS A 117 -0.06 2.49 -25.63
CA CYS A 117 -1.46 2.56 -25.19
C CYS A 117 -2.04 3.95 -25.44
N ASP A 118 -3.36 4.13 -25.31
CA ASP A 118 -3.95 5.47 -25.33
C ASP A 118 -3.64 6.22 -24.02
N VAL A 119 -3.50 7.53 -24.13
CA VAL A 119 -3.20 8.43 -23.01
C VAL A 119 -4.23 9.55 -23.00
N GLY A 120 -5.09 9.56 -21.98
CA GLY A 120 -5.87 10.74 -21.62
C GLY A 120 -5.15 11.55 -20.55
N SER A 121 -5.54 12.81 -20.35
CA SER A 121 -4.96 13.67 -19.31
C SER A 121 -5.98 14.02 -18.23
N ILE A 122 -5.51 14.10 -16.98
CA ILE A 122 -6.20 14.73 -15.85
C ILE A 122 -5.45 16.03 -15.53
N ALA A 123 -6.19 17.14 -15.35
CA ALA A 123 -5.59 18.42 -15.01
C ALA A 123 -5.43 18.58 -13.50
N THR A 124 -4.21 18.83 -13.02
CA THR A 124 -3.97 19.17 -11.61
C THR A 124 -4.50 20.57 -11.30
N LEU A 125 -5.33 20.68 -10.26
CA LEU A 125 -6.09 21.87 -9.90
C LEU A 125 -5.67 22.36 -8.50
N GLU A 126 -5.33 23.63 -8.41
CA GLU A 126 -4.65 24.28 -7.29
C GLU A 126 -5.31 25.62 -6.97
N ALA A 127 -5.11 26.12 -5.74
CA ALA A 127 -5.66 27.43 -5.32
C ALA A 127 -5.26 28.61 -6.23
N THR A 128 -4.12 28.53 -6.95
CA THR A 128 -3.63 29.56 -7.89
C THR A 128 -4.19 29.44 -9.30
N ASN A 129 -4.86 28.34 -9.65
CA ASN A 129 -5.29 28.06 -11.02
C ASN A 129 -6.77 27.65 -11.15
N ALA A 130 -7.53 27.67 -10.05
CA ALA A 130 -8.97 27.38 -9.98
C ALA A 130 -9.80 28.09 -11.08
N GLU A 131 -9.53 29.37 -11.35
CA GLU A 131 -10.19 30.16 -12.41
C GLU A 131 -10.18 29.50 -13.81
N ARG A 132 -9.18 28.65 -14.08
CA ARG A 132 -9.04 27.95 -15.37
C ARG A 132 -10.03 26.81 -15.57
N LEU A 133 -10.72 26.38 -14.51
CA LEU A 133 -11.60 25.20 -14.49
C LEU A 133 -12.68 25.23 -15.58
N SER A 134 -13.25 26.41 -15.86
CA SER A 134 -14.19 26.66 -16.97
C SER A 134 -13.62 26.33 -18.37
N THR A 135 -12.30 26.39 -18.55
CA THR A 135 -11.61 26.12 -19.82
C THR A 135 -11.14 24.67 -19.98
N LEU A 136 -11.10 23.89 -18.89
CA LEU A 136 -10.57 22.53 -18.90
C LEU A 136 -11.41 21.53 -19.73
N PRO A 137 -12.76 21.59 -19.76
CA PRO A 137 -13.55 20.75 -20.66
C PRO A 137 -13.18 20.94 -22.13
N ALA A 138 -12.95 22.18 -22.57
CA ALA A 138 -12.55 22.50 -23.95
C ALA A 138 -11.13 22.00 -24.31
N GLN A 139 -10.30 21.67 -23.32
CA GLN A 139 -8.99 21.02 -23.50
C GLN A 139 -9.11 19.49 -23.57
N GLY A 140 -10.31 18.92 -23.40
CA GLY A 140 -10.57 17.49 -23.53
C GLY A 140 -10.04 16.63 -22.38
N VAL A 141 -9.83 17.21 -21.19
CA VAL A 141 -9.36 16.46 -20.02
C VAL A 141 -10.44 15.53 -19.46
N PHE A 142 -10.03 14.42 -18.86
CA PHE A 142 -10.97 13.39 -18.38
C PHE A 142 -11.61 13.76 -17.02
N GLY A 143 -10.89 14.54 -16.23
CA GLY A 143 -11.27 15.07 -14.91
C GLY A 143 -10.23 16.05 -14.39
N VAL A 144 -10.39 16.48 -13.13
CA VAL A 144 -9.43 17.33 -12.41
C VAL A 144 -8.87 16.60 -11.19
N LYS A 145 -7.60 16.81 -10.86
CA LYS A 145 -6.91 16.22 -9.70
C LYS A 145 -6.64 17.29 -8.65
N GLY A 146 -7.14 17.09 -7.44
CA GLY A 146 -6.93 17.97 -6.28
C GLY A 146 -6.24 17.27 -5.11
N TYR A 147 -5.59 18.07 -4.26
CA TYR A 147 -4.88 17.62 -3.06
C TYR A 147 -5.40 18.36 -1.81
N LEU A 148 -5.87 17.63 -0.79
CA LEU A 148 -6.16 18.24 0.52
C LEU A 148 -4.90 18.71 1.24
N PHE A 149 -3.76 18.09 0.94
CA PHE A 149 -2.44 18.53 1.39
C PHE A 149 -1.40 18.32 0.27
N PRO A 150 -0.52 19.31 0.02
CA PRO A 150 0.38 19.26 -1.14
C PRO A 150 1.34 18.05 -1.15
N PRO A 151 1.56 17.42 -2.31
CA PRO A 151 2.47 16.27 -2.44
C PRO A 151 3.95 16.69 -2.45
N SER A 152 4.24 17.91 -2.92
CA SER A 152 5.57 18.54 -3.04
C SER A 152 5.45 20.06 -2.82
N SER A 153 6.56 20.80 -2.82
CA SER A 153 6.55 22.27 -2.78
C SER A 153 6.13 22.95 -4.10
N ALA A 154 6.03 22.20 -5.19
CA ALA A 154 5.68 22.73 -6.51
C ALA A 154 4.15 22.78 -6.78
N ILE A 155 3.34 22.15 -5.92
CA ILE A 155 1.88 22.05 -6.04
C ILE A 155 1.25 22.60 -4.77
N GLN A 156 0.21 23.41 -4.88
CA GLN A 156 -0.60 23.89 -3.76
C GLN A 156 -1.79 22.96 -3.47
N SER A 157 -2.35 23.06 -2.26
CA SER A 157 -3.63 22.39 -1.97
C SER A 157 -4.79 23.04 -2.74
N VAL A 158 -5.91 22.32 -2.81
CA VAL A 158 -7.20 22.91 -3.19
C VAL A 158 -7.65 23.99 -2.18
N PRO A 159 -8.57 24.90 -2.54
CA PRO A 159 -9.13 25.89 -1.63
C PRO A 159 -9.69 25.28 -0.33
N GLN A 160 -9.55 26.01 0.79
CA GLN A 160 -9.95 25.51 2.11
C GLN A 160 -11.48 25.36 2.27
N ASP A 161 -12.26 26.24 1.62
CA ASP A 161 -13.69 26.07 1.45
C ASP A 161 -13.99 25.12 0.29
N LEU A 162 -14.02 23.83 0.62
CA LEU A 162 -14.40 22.77 -0.32
C LEU A 162 -15.84 22.90 -0.83
N ASN A 163 -16.73 23.69 -0.19
CA ASN A 163 -18.11 23.80 -0.65
C ASN A 163 -18.19 24.60 -1.94
N ALA A 164 -17.58 25.81 -1.96
CA ALA A 164 -17.50 26.63 -3.17
C ALA A 164 -16.73 25.91 -4.29
N PHE A 165 -15.58 25.33 -3.96
CA PHE A 165 -14.75 24.57 -4.90
C PHE A 165 -15.49 23.38 -5.55
N LEU A 166 -16.33 22.67 -4.80
CA LEU A 166 -17.15 21.59 -5.37
C LEU A 166 -18.25 22.12 -6.29
N SER A 167 -18.86 23.28 -6.00
CA SER A 167 -19.81 23.93 -6.92
C SER A 167 -19.17 24.35 -8.24
N GLU A 168 -17.96 24.93 -8.21
CA GLU A 168 -17.21 25.28 -9.44
C GLU A 168 -16.91 24.04 -10.31
N ILE A 169 -16.59 22.90 -9.69
CA ILE A 169 -16.35 21.64 -10.43
C ILE A 169 -17.66 21.04 -10.96
N GLU A 170 -18.76 21.17 -10.21
CA GLU A 170 -20.10 20.76 -10.65
C GLU A 170 -20.53 21.51 -11.91
N GLU A 171 -20.29 22.82 -11.98
CA GLU A 171 -20.49 23.64 -13.19
C GLU A 171 -19.63 23.18 -14.38
N SER A 172 -18.39 22.73 -14.13
CA SER A 172 -17.50 22.20 -15.17
C SER A 172 -17.90 20.83 -15.74
N GLN A 173 -18.82 20.11 -15.07
CA GLN A 173 -19.23 18.73 -15.33
C GLN A 173 -18.12 17.65 -15.26
N LEU A 174 -16.87 18.04 -14.98
CA LEU A 174 -15.74 17.14 -14.80
C LEU A 174 -15.89 16.27 -13.54
N ALA A 175 -15.06 15.24 -13.42
CA ALA A 175 -14.94 14.47 -12.18
C ALA A 175 -13.76 15.00 -11.36
N LEU A 176 -13.96 15.16 -10.05
CA LEU A 176 -12.89 15.49 -9.11
C LEU A 176 -12.22 14.20 -8.63
N PHE A 177 -11.00 13.97 -9.07
CA PHE A 177 -10.06 13.04 -8.47
C PHE A 177 -9.40 13.76 -7.29
N ILE A 178 -9.50 13.24 -6.07
CA ILE A 178 -8.95 13.91 -4.88
C ILE A 178 -8.06 12.98 -4.05
N ASP A 179 -6.89 13.46 -3.66
CA ASP A 179 -6.09 12.84 -2.61
C ASP A 179 -6.59 13.35 -1.24
N PRO A 180 -7.10 12.45 -0.38
CA PRO A 180 -7.70 12.83 0.89
C PRO A 180 -6.69 12.97 2.03
N THR A 181 -5.37 12.84 1.78
CA THR A 181 -4.37 12.86 2.84
C THR A 181 -4.35 14.24 3.52
N TRP A 182 -4.83 14.31 4.77
CA TRP A 182 -4.86 15.54 5.56
C TRP A 182 -4.03 15.39 6.85
N PRO A 183 -2.72 15.69 6.79
CA PRO A 183 -1.78 15.42 7.88
C PRO A 183 -1.83 16.48 8.98
N ASN A 184 -1.49 16.09 10.20
CA ASN A 184 -1.13 17.05 11.24
C ASN A 184 0.26 17.67 10.91
N PRO A 185 0.39 19.01 10.79
CA PRO A 185 1.65 19.64 10.36
C PRO A 185 2.87 19.29 11.21
N ARG A 186 2.73 19.13 12.54
CA ARG A 186 3.84 18.72 13.42
C ARG A 186 4.30 17.29 13.12
N MET A 187 3.37 16.37 12.89
CA MET A 187 3.71 14.96 12.61
C MET A 187 4.28 14.78 11.19
N LEU A 188 3.82 15.58 10.22
CA LEU A 188 4.33 15.53 8.84
C LEU A 188 5.84 15.76 8.77
N TYR A 189 6.37 16.67 9.60
CA TYR A 189 7.81 16.94 9.70
C TYR A 189 8.61 15.69 10.08
N ASN A 190 8.11 14.86 11.00
CA ASN A 190 8.77 13.59 11.34
C ASN A 190 8.61 12.52 10.24
N ALA A 191 7.49 12.55 9.52
CA ALA A 191 7.10 11.56 8.51
C ALA A 191 7.85 11.71 7.17
N SER A 192 8.08 12.95 6.75
CA SER A 192 8.68 13.29 5.47
C SER A 192 9.26 14.72 5.55
N PRO A 193 10.27 14.98 6.40
CA PRO A 193 10.75 16.33 6.70
C PRO A 193 11.06 17.13 5.43
N ASN A 194 11.74 16.48 4.49
CA ASN A 194 12.19 17.10 3.24
C ASN A 194 11.05 17.26 2.20
N ARG A 195 9.77 16.98 2.52
CA ARG A 195 8.66 17.00 1.53
C ARG A 195 8.58 18.31 0.74
N LEU A 196 8.87 19.43 1.41
CA LEU A 196 8.75 20.77 0.85
C LEU A 196 10.11 21.46 0.62
N THR A 197 11.24 20.80 0.88
CA THR A 197 12.57 21.32 0.51
C THR A 197 12.79 21.17 -1.00
N SER A 198 13.75 21.91 -1.57
CA SER A 198 14.17 21.65 -2.95
C SER A 198 14.79 20.25 -3.11
N LEU A 199 14.97 19.83 -4.36
CA LEU A 199 15.66 18.57 -4.69
C LEU A 199 17.15 18.61 -4.36
N GLU A 200 17.78 19.78 -4.43
CA GLU A 200 19.22 19.98 -4.20
C GLU A 200 19.51 19.89 -2.69
N GLU A 201 18.85 20.72 -1.88
CA GLU A 201 18.99 20.74 -0.41
C GLU A 201 18.63 19.38 0.22
N ARG A 202 17.70 18.63 -0.38
CA ARG A 202 17.26 17.31 0.10
C ARG A 202 18.42 16.32 0.22
N PHE A 203 19.39 16.34 -0.69
CA PHE A 203 20.55 15.44 -0.60
C PHE A 203 21.52 15.87 0.51
N GLU A 204 21.79 17.17 0.62
CA GLU A 204 22.74 17.74 1.58
C GLU A 204 22.22 17.76 3.03
N SER A 205 20.89 17.80 3.21
CA SER A 205 20.22 17.75 4.51
C SER A 205 20.75 16.61 5.40
N LYS A 206 20.90 16.88 6.69
CA LYS A 206 21.20 15.83 7.69
C LYS A 206 19.91 15.07 8.00
N SER A 207 19.99 13.77 8.32
CA SER A 207 18.81 13.07 8.83
C SER A 207 18.36 13.69 10.15
N ILE A 208 17.04 13.72 10.35
CA ILE A 208 16.43 14.35 11.51
C ILE A 208 16.17 13.29 12.56
N ASP A 209 16.92 13.37 13.65
CA ASP A 209 16.70 12.60 14.87
C ASP A 209 15.39 13.05 15.52
N SER A 210 14.32 12.34 15.15
CA SER A 210 12.96 12.54 15.62
C SER A 210 12.82 12.51 17.14
N THR A 211 13.75 11.90 17.90
CA THR A 211 13.69 11.92 19.38
C THR A 211 13.96 13.31 19.95
N LYS A 212 14.80 14.10 19.28
CA LYS A 212 15.08 15.49 19.67
C LYS A 212 13.92 16.40 19.27
N SER A 213 13.29 16.15 18.13
CA SER A 213 12.04 16.85 17.72
C SER A 213 10.84 16.48 18.60
N PHE A 214 10.81 15.29 19.22
CA PHE A 214 9.78 14.92 20.19
C PHE A 214 9.96 15.65 21.53
N ALA A 215 11.19 15.74 22.05
CA ALA A 215 11.49 16.50 23.26
C ALA A 215 11.13 17.99 23.11
N ALA A 216 11.41 18.59 21.95
CA ALA A 216 11.05 19.98 21.64
C ALA A 216 9.53 20.26 21.55
N ALA A 217 8.66 19.23 21.65
CA ALA A 217 7.21 19.39 21.71
C ALA A 217 6.69 19.75 23.12
N PHE A 218 7.52 19.61 24.15
CA PHE A 218 7.22 19.97 25.55
C PHE A 218 8.25 20.99 26.07
N PRO A 219 8.10 22.30 25.76
CA PRO A 219 8.74 23.32 26.57
C PRO A 219 8.09 23.34 27.96
N ASP A 220 8.88 23.21 29.03
CA ASP A 220 8.42 23.26 30.44
C ASP A 220 7.90 24.65 30.89
N THR A 221 7.60 25.53 29.93
CA THR A 221 7.11 26.90 30.13
C THR A 221 5.87 27.13 29.28
N ILE A 222 4.75 26.53 29.70
CA ILE A 222 3.46 27.21 29.54
C ILE A 222 3.43 28.25 30.66
N GLU A 223 3.86 29.47 30.37
CA GLU A 223 3.50 30.61 31.22
C GLU A 223 1.97 30.74 31.12
N SER A 224 1.29 30.47 32.22
CA SER A 224 -0.17 30.59 32.29
C SER A 224 -0.52 32.07 32.40
N ASP A 225 -1.08 32.65 31.33
CA ASP A 225 -1.69 33.99 31.34
C ASP A 225 -2.89 34.03 32.31
N SER A 226 -2.60 34.23 33.60
CA SER A 226 -3.57 34.37 34.68
C SER A 226 -3.70 35.82 35.14
N SER A 227 -4.01 36.72 34.21
CA SER A 227 -4.40 38.09 34.51
C SER A 227 -5.92 38.17 34.77
N GLY A 228 -6.31 37.90 36.02
CA GLY A 228 -7.71 37.92 36.46
C GLY A 228 -7.81 37.79 37.97
N GLU A 229 -7.85 38.91 38.67
CA GLU A 229 -8.01 38.95 40.13
C GLU A 229 -9.47 38.68 40.52
N GLU A 230 -9.72 37.64 41.30
CA GLU A 230 -10.91 37.56 42.17
C GLU A 230 -10.59 36.68 43.39
N GLN A 231 -11.09 37.08 44.57
CA GLN A 231 -10.73 36.47 45.85
C GLN A 231 -11.63 35.28 46.20
N PRO A 232 -11.14 34.27 46.96
CA PRO A 232 -11.89 33.05 47.22
C PRO A 232 -12.93 33.19 48.34
N GLU A 233 -14.20 32.91 48.03
CA GLU A 233 -15.20 32.54 49.06
C GLU A 233 -15.22 31.02 49.28
N GLU A 234 -15.27 30.58 50.53
CA GLU A 234 -15.36 29.16 50.91
C GLU A 234 -16.79 28.62 50.80
N ASN A 235 -16.96 27.42 50.22
CA ASN A 235 -18.13 26.58 50.54
C ASN A 235 -17.88 25.06 50.32
N PRO A 236 -17.96 24.19 51.36
CA PRO A 236 -17.47 22.81 51.28
C PRO A 236 -18.54 21.76 50.91
N ALA A 237 -18.55 21.29 49.65
CA ALA A 237 -19.43 20.20 49.17
C ALA A 237 -18.71 18.83 49.11
N LYS A 238 -19.06 17.93 50.02
CA LYS A 238 -18.40 16.63 50.27
C LYS A 238 -18.49 15.62 49.11
N PHE A 239 -17.37 15.22 48.52
CA PHE A 239 -17.29 14.02 47.67
C PHE A 239 -17.35 12.72 48.50
N LYS A 240 -18.25 11.80 48.13
CA LYS A 240 -18.33 10.45 48.72
C LYS A 240 -17.42 9.46 47.97
N ARG A 241 -16.41 8.90 48.64
CA ARG A 241 -15.70 7.69 48.16
C ARG A 241 -16.70 6.51 48.06
N GLN A 242 -16.78 5.89 46.89
CA GLN A 242 -17.31 4.52 46.77
C GLN A 242 -16.15 3.52 46.67
N ASN A 243 -16.06 2.62 47.63
CA ASN A 243 -15.12 1.50 47.59
C ASN A 243 -15.70 0.38 46.72
N ASN A 244 -15.10 0.11 45.57
CA ASN A 244 -15.35 -1.13 44.82
C ASN A 244 -14.20 -2.13 45.03
N LYS A 245 -14.57 -3.39 45.27
CA LYS A 245 -13.65 -4.43 45.79
C LYS A 245 -12.80 -5.03 44.67
N ALA A 246 -11.50 -5.16 44.91
CA ALA A 246 -10.61 -5.94 44.05
C ALA A 246 -11.07 -7.41 44.00
N LYS A 247 -11.14 -7.99 42.78
CA LYS A 247 -11.27 -9.44 42.58
C LYS A 247 -9.90 -10.00 42.24
N THR A 248 -9.35 -10.84 43.10
CA THR A 248 -8.14 -11.61 42.84
C THR A 248 -8.40 -12.66 41.76
N LEU A 249 -7.69 -12.57 40.65
CA LEU A 249 -7.58 -13.66 39.69
C LEU A 249 -6.52 -14.66 40.17
N LYS A 250 -6.78 -15.96 40.01
CA LYS A 250 -5.79 -17.01 40.27
C LYS A 250 -4.86 -17.17 39.06
N PRO A 251 -3.58 -17.51 39.24
CA PRO A 251 -2.69 -17.83 38.13
C PRO A 251 -3.13 -19.13 37.44
N VAL A 252 -3.03 -19.16 36.12
CA VAL A 252 -3.15 -20.39 35.31
C VAL A 252 -1.76 -21.04 35.25
N ILE A 253 -1.72 -22.36 35.42
CA ILE A 253 -0.48 -23.15 35.38
C ILE A 253 -0.17 -23.48 33.92
N ASN A 254 0.89 -22.88 33.36
CA ASN A 254 1.45 -23.34 32.09
C ASN A 254 2.24 -24.63 32.33
N GLN A 255 1.93 -25.67 31.54
CA GLN A 255 2.73 -26.90 31.51
C GLN A 255 4.00 -26.66 30.68
N SER A 256 5.14 -27.15 31.17
CA SER A 256 6.44 -27.04 30.50
C SER A 256 6.62 -28.10 29.41
N ILE A 257 7.18 -27.69 28.28
CA ILE A 257 7.67 -28.58 27.22
C ILE A 257 9.19 -28.65 27.32
N SER A 258 9.77 -29.85 27.15
CA SER A 258 11.20 -30.13 27.34
C SER A 258 12.08 -29.63 26.17
N PRO A 259 13.26 -29.05 26.43
CA PRO A 259 14.11 -28.44 25.41
C PRO A 259 15.08 -29.44 24.76
N ASP A 260 14.59 -30.35 23.92
CA ASP A 260 15.42 -31.28 23.12
C ASP A 260 14.85 -31.45 21.71
N SER A 261 15.08 -30.47 20.82
CA SER A 261 14.88 -30.57 19.34
C SER A 261 15.27 -29.30 18.58
N LEU A 262 16.42 -28.68 18.92
CA LEU A 262 17.01 -27.60 18.12
C LEU A 262 18.15 -28.14 17.25
N VAL A 263 17.78 -28.60 16.04
CA VAL A 263 18.71 -28.82 14.93
C VAL A 263 18.69 -27.58 14.05
N GLU A 264 19.87 -27.07 13.69
CA GLU A 264 19.98 -25.92 12.80
C GLU A 264 19.35 -26.21 11.43
N LYS A 265 18.52 -25.29 10.97
CA LYS A 265 18.02 -25.23 9.59
C LYS A 265 18.12 -23.78 9.12
N ASP A 266 18.64 -23.61 7.91
CA ASP A 266 18.64 -22.32 7.23
C ASP A 266 17.22 -21.76 7.13
N VAL A 267 17.08 -20.47 7.42
CA VAL A 267 15.78 -19.80 7.43
C VAL A 267 15.40 -19.44 5.98
N GLU A 268 14.70 -20.36 5.30
CA GLU A 268 13.95 -20.00 4.10
C GLU A 268 13.01 -18.83 4.42
N TYR A 269 13.12 -17.74 3.66
CA TYR A 269 12.21 -16.60 3.77
C TYR A 269 10.77 -17.09 3.54
N VAL A 270 9.90 -16.86 4.53
CA VAL A 270 8.53 -17.40 4.57
C VAL A 270 7.71 -16.97 3.35
N ARG A 271 7.63 -17.85 2.35
CA ARG A 271 6.77 -17.72 1.18
C ARG A 271 5.31 -17.99 1.57
N TYR A 272 4.52 -16.93 1.65
CA TYR A 272 3.04 -16.91 1.71
C TYR A 272 2.39 -17.73 2.84
N LEU A 273 2.02 -17.05 3.94
CA LEU A 273 0.96 -17.56 4.81
C LEU A 273 -0.40 -17.45 4.08
N PRO A 274 -1.26 -18.49 4.10
CA PRO A 274 -2.52 -18.47 3.38
C PRO A 274 -3.52 -17.47 3.98
N ILE A 275 -4.23 -16.76 3.09
CA ILE A 275 -5.34 -15.88 3.49
C ILE A 275 -6.48 -16.75 4.04
N PRO A 276 -7.03 -16.47 5.23
CA PRO A 276 -8.12 -17.26 5.79
C PRO A 276 -9.36 -17.15 4.89
N ILE A 277 -9.92 -18.30 4.52
CA ILE A 277 -11.08 -18.40 3.64
C ILE A 277 -12.34 -18.00 4.41
N ILE A 278 -12.97 -16.89 4.00
CA ILE A 278 -14.37 -16.61 4.31
C ILE A 278 -15.22 -17.32 3.24
N PRO A 279 -16.17 -18.19 3.60
CA PRO A 279 -17.13 -18.74 2.64
C PRO A 279 -18.03 -17.62 2.10
N GLU A 280 -17.97 -17.38 0.79
CA GLU A 280 -18.99 -16.61 0.06
C GLU A 280 -20.08 -17.63 -0.37
N GLU A 281 -21.25 -17.62 0.28
CA GLU A 281 -22.42 -18.36 -0.22
C GLU A 281 -22.97 -17.69 -1.50
N GLU A 282 -23.51 -18.48 -2.43
CA GLU A 282 -23.92 -17.96 -3.76
C GLU A 282 -25.23 -17.14 -3.68
N ASP A 283 -25.24 -15.95 -4.31
CA ASP A 283 -26.37 -15.00 -4.39
C ASP A 283 -27.54 -15.58 -5.26
N ASP A 284 -28.24 -16.62 -4.78
CA ASP A 284 -29.49 -17.16 -5.36
C ASP A 284 -30.73 -16.80 -4.50
N ASP A 285 -31.89 -16.65 -5.15
CA ASP A 285 -33.10 -16.02 -4.56
C ASP A 285 -33.67 -16.70 -3.29
N ILE A 286 -33.22 -16.27 -2.10
CA ILE A 286 -33.80 -16.66 -0.81
C ILE A 286 -35.20 -16.04 -0.63
N LYS A 287 -36.23 -16.79 -1.03
CA LYS A 287 -37.62 -16.50 -0.61
C LYS A 287 -37.71 -16.60 0.92
N PRO A 288 -38.29 -15.60 1.61
CA PRO A 288 -38.28 -15.55 3.08
C PRO A 288 -39.17 -16.66 3.67
N ASN A 289 -38.54 -17.68 4.24
CA ASN A 289 -39.23 -18.80 4.86
C ASN A 289 -39.82 -18.36 6.22
N ALA A 290 -41.15 -18.51 6.39
CA ALA A 290 -41.95 -17.67 7.30
C ALA A 290 -41.70 -17.87 8.82
N ASN A 291 -40.90 -18.86 9.21
CA ASN A 291 -40.68 -19.24 10.61
C ASN A 291 -39.51 -18.52 11.32
N TRP A 292 -38.88 -17.51 10.70
CA TRP A 292 -37.73 -16.81 11.30
C TRP A 292 -38.09 -15.68 12.31
N PHE A 293 -39.38 -15.37 12.47
CA PHE A 293 -39.85 -14.31 13.39
C PHE A 293 -39.81 -14.73 14.87
N ASN A 294 -38.61 -14.89 15.46
CA ASN A 294 -38.34 -14.59 16.88
C ASN A 294 -36.85 -14.71 17.30
N ARG A 295 -35.95 -13.89 16.73
CA ARG A 295 -34.63 -13.58 17.33
C ARG A 295 -34.07 -12.23 16.86
N ARG A 296 -34.42 -11.13 17.55
CA ARG A 296 -33.87 -9.79 17.28
C ARG A 296 -32.43 -9.66 17.80
N ASN A 297 -31.45 -9.93 16.93
CA ASN A 297 -30.07 -9.42 17.00
C ASN A 297 -29.32 -9.79 15.69
N SER A 298 -29.81 -9.29 14.56
CA SER A 298 -29.23 -9.51 13.24
C SER A 298 -27.94 -8.70 13.07
N ARG A 299 -26.78 -9.34 13.24
CA ARG A 299 -25.49 -8.80 12.76
C ARG A 299 -25.38 -9.08 11.27
N THR A 300 -25.19 -8.04 10.46
CA THR A 300 -24.86 -8.19 9.04
C THR A 300 -23.37 -8.50 8.85
N ILE A 301 -22.98 -8.97 7.67
CA ILE A 301 -21.56 -9.10 7.30
C ILE A 301 -20.83 -7.74 7.35
N PHE A 302 -21.53 -6.63 7.06
CA PHE A 302 -20.99 -5.28 7.22
C PHE A 302 -20.78 -4.89 8.69
N ASP A 303 -21.61 -5.35 9.62
CA ASP A 303 -21.42 -5.10 11.06
C ASP A 303 -20.18 -5.79 11.61
N ASP A 304 -19.89 -7.00 11.14
CA ASP A 304 -18.65 -7.71 11.47
C ASP A 304 -17.41 -7.00 10.89
N LEU A 305 -17.44 -6.61 9.61
CA LEU A 305 -16.35 -5.83 9.02
C LEU A 305 -16.16 -4.48 9.74
N ASN A 306 -17.25 -3.74 9.99
CA ASN A 306 -17.25 -2.51 10.79
C ASN A 306 -16.67 -2.75 12.20
N LYS A 307 -16.90 -3.92 12.81
CA LYS A 307 -16.33 -4.31 14.12
C LYS A 307 -14.84 -4.60 14.01
N ARG A 308 -14.41 -5.47 13.08
CA ARG A 308 -12.99 -5.84 12.90
C ARG A 308 -12.11 -4.65 12.55
N ILE A 309 -12.62 -3.69 11.76
CA ILE A 309 -11.93 -2.42 11.49
C ILE A 309 -11.72 -1.61 12.79
N ARG A 310 -12.79 -1.42 13.60
CA ARG A 310 -12.69 -0.73 14.90
C ARG A 310 -11.75 -1.43 15.88
N GLU A 311 -11.78 -2.75 15.93
CA GLU A 311 -10.86 -3.55 16.77
C GLU A 311 -9.40 -3.42 16.30
N SER A 312 -9.15 -3.37 14.99
CA SER A 312 -7.82 -3.10 14.44
C SER A 312 -7.32 -1.70 14.81
N GLN A 313 -8.17 -0.67 14.75
CA GLN A 313 -7.82 0.69 15.17
C GLN A 313 -7.55 0.76 16.69
N ALA A 314 -8.46 0.22 17.50
CA ALA A 314 -8.33 0.22 18.96
C ALA A 314 -7.10 -0.56 19.44
N ASN A 315 -6.69 -1.62 18.74
CA ASN A 315 -5.45 -2.34 19.06
C ASN A 315 -4.20 -1.49 18.82
N ILE A 316 -4.15 -0.70 17.74
CA ILE A 316 -3.05 0.24 17.47
C ILE A 316 -2.98 1.34 18.53
N GLU A 317 -4.13 1.92 18.90
CA GLU A 317 -4.20 2.90 19.98
C GLU A 317 -3.78 2.31 21.34
N ASN A 318 -4.21 1.08 21.65
CA ASN A 318 -3.88 0.43 22.92
C ASN A 318 -2.40 0.03 22.99
N LEU A 319 -1.80 -0.37 21.87
CA LEU A 319 -0.35 -0.57 21.77
C LEU A 319 0.41 0.75 22.02
N SER A 320 -0.01 1.84 21.39
CA SER A 320 0.60 3.17 21.62
C SER A 320 0.45 3.64 23.07
N LYS A 321 -0.71 3.42 23.72
CA LYS A 321 -0.95 3.74 25.13
C LYS A 321 -0.16 2.83 26.08
N ALA A 322 0.02 1.55 25.74
CA ALA A 322 0.85 0.60 26.49
C ALA A 322 2.35 0.93 26.37
N GLU A 323 2.81 1.32 25.18
CA GLU A 323 4.18 1.82 24.96
C GLU A 323 4.41 3.13 25.74
N GLN A 324 3.51 4.10 25.63
CA GLN A 324 3.59 5.36 26.38
C GLN A 324 3.64 5.09 27.90
N SER A 325 2.72 4.31 28.45
CA SER A 325 2.69 4.02 29.90
C SER A 325 3.88 3.16 30.37
N THR A 326 4.52 2.38 29.48
CA THR A 326 5.80 1.72 29.77
C THR A 326 6.92 2.75 29.90
N TYR A 327 6.95 3.78 29.05
CA TYR A 327 7.93 4.86 29.14
C TYR A 327 7.67 5.86 30.29
N GLU A 328 6.41 6.15 30.63
CA GLU A 328 6.02 7.01 31.77
C GLU A 328 6.57 6.48 33.11
N HIS A 329 6.72 5.15 33.23
CA HIS A 329 7.32 4.50 34.40
C HIS A 329 8.80 4.14 34.21
N SER A 330 9.38 4.38 33.03
CA SER A 330 10.81 4.23 32.79
C SER A 330 11.57 5.43 33.35
N GLY A 331 11.95 5.34 34.62
CA GLY A 331 12.78 6.35 35.27
C GLY A 331 14.11 6.57 34.54
N SER A 332 14.69 7.77 34.73
CA SER A 332 15.96 8.18 34.10
C SER A 332 17.03 7.09 34.18
N THR A 333 17.41 6.53 33.03
CA THR A 333 18.44 5.50 32.91
C THR A 333 19.82 6.14 32.93
N SER A 334 20.22 6.63 34.11
CA SER A 334 21.56 7.14 34.35
C SER A 334 22.60 6.02 34.15
N TYR A 335 23.32 6.07 33.02
CA TYR A 335 24.51 5.24 32.81
C TYR A 335 25.60 5.67 33.79
N SER A 336 25.56 5.09 34.99
CA SER A 336 26.67 5.09 35.90
C SER A 336 27.78 4.25 35.26
N SER A 337 28.75 4.91 34.64
CA SER A 337 30.06 4.29 34.41
C SER A 337 30.54 3.74 35.74
N PRO A 338 31.02 2.47 35.83
CA PRO A 338 31.55 1.96 37.09
C PRO A 338 32.69 2.87 37.52
N SER A 339 32.51 3.54 38.65
CA SER A 339 33.52 4.45 39.18
C SER A 339 34.76 3.64 39.52
N ILE A 340 35.82 3.84 38.73
CA ILE A 340 37.16 3.36 39.08
C ILE A 340 37.55 4.10 40.37
N SER A 341 37.39 3.43 41.50
CA SER A 341 37.81 3.97 42.79
C SER A 341 39.34 4.15 42.77
N PRO A 342 39.87 5.34 43.09
CA PRO A 342 41.33 5.57 43.16
C PRO A 342 42.02 4.86 44.35
N SER A 343 41.53 3.69 44.76
CA SER A 343 41.88 3.01 46.02
C SER A 343 42.10 1.50 45.83
N ALA A 344 42.43 1.06 44.62
CA ALA A 344 42.70 -0.35 44.29
C ALA A 344 43.81 -0.53 43.23
N HIS A 345 44.66 0.49 43.02
CA HIS A 345 45.69 0.47 41.97
C HIS A 345 47.14 0.49 42.47
N GLU A 346 47.36 0.40 43.79
CA GLU A 346 48.64 0.02 44.40
C GLU A 346 48.56 -1.47 44.77
N GLY A 347 49.36 -2.32 44.10
CA GLY A 347 49.47 -3.74 44.49
C GLY A 347 49.56 -4.80 43.38
N PHE A 348 49.47 -4.48 42.09
CA PHE A 348 49.48 -5.51 41.04
C PHE A 348 50.30 -5.24 39.75
N CYS A 349 51.00 -4.10 39.64
CA CYS A 349 51.75 -3.74 38.42
C CYS A 349 53.24 -3.43 38.61
N GLU A 350 53.81 -3.58 39.82
CA GLU A 350 55.23 -3.31 40.10
C GLU A 350 55.95 -4.56 40.64
N LEU A 351 55.84 -5.68 39.91
CA LEU A 351 56.47 -6.97 40.24
C LEU A 351 57.16 -7.59 39.02
N LEU A 352 57.76 -6.76 38.16
CA LEU A 352 58.44 -7.17 36.93
C LEU A 352 59.75 -6.44 36.61
N LEU A 353 60.17 -5.46 37.42
CA LEU A 353 61.44 -4.73 37.26
C LEU A 353 62.08 -4.43 38.62
N LYS A 354 63.43 -4.42 38.65
CA LYS A 354 64.31 -4.03 39.77
C LYS A 354 64.31 -4.93 41.01
N ASN A 355 65.10 -6.00 40.95
CA ASN A 355 65.87 -6.47 42.11
C ASN A 355 67.33 -6.03 41.92
N GLU A 356 67.74 -4.96 42.58
CA GLU A 356 69.15 -4.61 42.80
C GLU A 356 69.40 -4.44 44.31
N VAL A 357 70.62 -4.73 44.75
CA VAL A 357 70.95 -5.08 46.15
C VAL A 357 71.54 -3.90 46.92
N PRO A 358 71.20 -3.76 48.21
CA PRO A 358 72.18 -3.28 49.20
C PRO A 358 72.49 -4.27 50.34
N ILE A 359 73.77 -4.25 50.73
CA ILE A 359 74.42 -4.87 51.90
C ILE A 359 74.29 -3.87 53.08
N GLN A 360 74.21 -4.16 54.40
CA GLN A 360 74.72 -5.19 55.35
C GLN A 360 73.71 -5.25 56.57
N GLU A 361 73.81 -5.95 57.72
CA GLU A 361 74.71 -6.91 58.39
C GLU A 361 73.90 -7.65 59.51
N SER A 362 74.30 -8.87 59.93
CA SER A 362 73.98 -9.52 61.25
C SER A 362 72.49 -9.88 61.56
N ASP A 363 72.14 -10.94 62.30
CA ASP A 363 72.93 -12.03 62.89
C ASP A 363 72.09 -13.32 63.14
N SER A 364 72.77 -14.46 63.32
CA SER A 364 72.29 -15.74 63.93
C SER A 364 71.12 -16.58 63.33
N ASN A 365 71.49 -17.83 63.02
CA ASN A 365 70.72 -19.05 62.67
C ASN A 365 69.80 -19.63 63.80
N PRO A 366 69.03 -20.74 63.62
CA PRO A 366 68.54 -21.40 62.39
C PRO A 366 67.08 -22.00 62.43
N SER A 367 66.59 -22.46 61.26
CA SER A 367 65.81 -23.71 61.02
C SER A 367 64.54 -24.07 61.85
N ILE A 368 63.39 -24.16 61.17
CA ILE A 368 62.44 -25.30 61.22
C ILE A 368 61.54 -25.33 59.97
N ALA A 369 61.19 -26.52 59.49
CA ALA A 369 60.23 -26.80 58.42
C ALA A 369 59.70 -28.24 58.55
N PRO A 370 58.70 -28.71 57.77
CA PRO A 370 57.52 -28.03 57.21
C PRO A 370 56.19 -28.72 57.63
N THR A 371 55.03 -28.10 57.41
CA THR A 371 53.74 -28.83 57.42
C THR A 371 52.81 -28.42 56.27
N SER A 372 52.51 -29.37 55.39
CA SER A 372 51.59 -29.23 54.26
C SER A 372 50.14 -29.55 54.63
N LYS A 373 49.16 -28.84 54.06
CA LYS A 373 47.82 -29.40 53.76
C LYS A 373 47.14 -28.60 52.62
N PRO A 374 46.50 -29.26 51.64
CA PRO A 374 45.98 -28.58 50.44
C PRO A 374 44.52 -28.12 50.59
N ALA A 375 44.25 -26.85 50.28
CA ALA A 375 42.92 -26.25 50.32
C ALA A 375 42.37 -25.90 48.93
N ASN A 376 42.48 -26.81 47.95
CA ASN A 376 42.14 -26.51 46.54
C ASN A 376 41.15 -27.48 45.86
N VAL A 377 40.18 -27.99 46.62
CA VAL A 377 39.08 -28.84 46.10
C VAL A 377 37.76 -28.06 45.95
N TYR A 378 37.57 -26.97 46.70
CA TYR A 378 36.32 -26.19 46.69
C TYR A 378 36.15 -25.34 45.43
N GLN A 379 37.20 -24.62 45.00
CA GLN A 379 37.15 -23.76 43.81
C GLN A 379 36.85 -24.55 42.53
N ALA A 380 37.40 -25.77 42.40
CA ALA A 380 37.22 -26.65 41.25
C ALA A 380 35.77 -27.17 41.06
N ARG A 381 34.91 -27.10 42.08
CA ARG A 381 33.48 -27.46 41.96
C ARG A 381 32.61 -26.29 41.51
N ILE A 382 32.97 -25.06 41.85
CA ILE A 382 32.17 -23.86 41.55
C ILE A 382 32.28 -23.51 40.05
N SER A 383 33.43 -23.75 39.42
CA SER A 383 33.65 -23.47 37.99
C SER A 383 32.76 -24.30 37.04
N LYS A 384 32.35 -25.52 37.43
CA LYS A 384 31.54 -26.42 36.61
C LYS A 384 30.03 -26.12 36.59
N PHE A 385 29.56 -25.15 37.38
CA PHE A 385 28.13 -24.81 37.49
C PHE A 385 27.80 -23.35 37.13
N ARG A 386 28.76 -22.56 36.63
CA ARG A 386 28.40 -21.32 35.93
C ARG A 386 27.89 -21.67 34.53
N PRO A 387 26.67 -21.26 34.13
CA PRO A 387 26.34 -21.23 32.71
C PRO A 387 27.32 -20.28 32.00
N PRO A 388 27.56 -20.46 30.69
CA PRO A 388 28.37 -19.51 29.94
C PRO A 388 27.78 -18.10 30.09
N ILE A 389 28.65 -17.10 30.22
CA ILE A 389 28.22 -15.69 30.25
C ILE A 389 27.39 -15.45 28.98
N LEU A 390 26.19 -14.88 29.15
CA LEU A 390 25.29 -14.56 28.04
C LEU A 390 25.98 -13.56 27.10
N SER A 391 26.64 -14.10 26.09
CA SER A 391 27.22 -13.36 24.98
C SER A 391 26.07 -12.85 24.10
N ILE A 392 25.44 -11.76 24.56
CA ILE A 392 24.54 -10.95 23.74
C ILE A 392 25.39 -10.44 22.57
N LYS A 393 25.33 -11.12 21.42
CA LYS A 393 25.82 -10.57 20.16
C LYS A 393 25.08 -9.25 19.97
N THR A 394 25.82 -8.15 20.04
CA THR A 394 25.24 -6.83 19.81
C THR A 394 25.12 -6.68 18.30
N GLU A 395 24.03 -7.22 17.74
CA GLU A 395 23.67 -6.98 16.34
C GLU A 395 23.56 -5.47 16.14
N GLU A 396 24.19 -4.97 15.07
CA GLU A 396 24.18 -3.55 14.75
C GLU A 396 22.74 -3.13 14.43
N LYS A 397 22.09 -2.45 15.38
CA LYS A 397 20.72 -2.01 15.22
C LYS A 397 20.63 -1.04 14.04
N SER A 398 19.92 -1.50 13.00
CA SER A 398 19.52 -0.71 11.83
C SER A 398 19.04 0.69 12.24
N SER A 399 19.51 1.73 11.52
CA SER A 399 19.16 3.10 11.86
C SER A 399 17.66 3.34 11.66
N LYS A 400 17.05 4.20 12.49
CA LYS A 400 15.59 4.43 12.48
C LYS A 400 15.08 4.88 11.11
N GLU A 401 15.90 5.60 10.36
CA GLU A 401 15.59 6.08 9.01
C GLU A 401 15.59 4.97 7.94
N ARG A 402 16.17 3.80 8.23
CA ARG A 402 16.16 2.60 7.37
C ARG A 402 15.02 1.63 7.70
N ILE A 403 14.42 1.71 8.89
CA ILE A 403 13.37 0.80 9.32
C ILE A 403 12.03 1.20 8.70
N TYR A 404 11.45 0.35 7.85
CA TYR A 404 10.17 0.68 7.17
C TYR A 404 9.01 0.89 8.17
N LEU A 405 8.95 0.11 9.24
CA LEU A 405 7.96 0.29 10.30
C LEU A 405 8.07 1.66 11.00
N TYR A 406 9.28 2.23 11.09
CA TYR A 406 9.48 3.57 11.64
C TYR A 406 8.97 4.66 10.69
N HIS A 407 9.17 4.48 9.37
CA HIS A 407 8.51 5.31 8.37
C HIS A 407 6.97 5.21 8.48
N LEU A 408 6.40 4.01 8.56
CA LEU A 408 4.95 3.80 8.64
C LEU A 408 4.33 4.42 9.91
N ALA A 409 4.99 4.32 11.06
CA ALA A 409 4.49 4.86 12.33
C ALA A 409 4.23 6.38 12.28
N ASN A 410 4.92 7.11 11.41
CA ASN A 410 4.72 8.55 11.22
C ASN A 410 3.59 8.90 10.22
N PHE A 411 2.88 7.92 9.64
CA PHE A 411 1.75 8.10 8.71
C PHE A 411 0.46 7.41 9.25
N PRO A 412 -0.12 7.91 10.35
CA PRO A 412 -1.29 7.31 10.98
C PRO A 412 -2.51 7.31 10.04
N ASP A 413 -3.36 6.29 10.14
CA ASP A 413 -4.61 6.14 9.38
C ASP A 413 -5.53 7.38 9.51
N ASN A 414 -5.45 8.09 10.64
CA ASN A 414 -6.28 9.26 10.91
C ASN A 414 -6.12 10.39 9.89
N TRP A 415 -5.00 10.49 9.17
CA TRP A 415 -4.81 11.49 8.11
C TRP A 415 -5.66 11.21 6.87
N GLU A 416 -5.89 9.94 6.54
CA GLU A 416 -6.80 9.55 5.45
C GLU A 416 -8.26 9.65 5.91
N ILE A 417 -8.54 9.23 7.16
CA ILE A 417 -9.89 9.27 7.74
C ILE A 417 -10.41 10.72 7.83
N SER A 418 -9.63 11.64 8.39
CA SER A 418 -10.08 13.03 8.63
C SER A 418 -10.33 13.81 7.33
N GLY A 419 -9.51 13.58 6.30
CA GLY A 419 -9.70 14.19 4.98
C GLY A 419 -10.89 13.59 4.22
N VAL A 420 -11.07 12.26 4.29
CA VAL A 420 -12.30 11.59 3.80
C VAL A 420 -13.54 12.15 4.48
N GLU A 421 -13.53 12.31 5.81
CA GLU A 421 -14.64 12.93 6.56
C GLU A 421 -14.88 14.39 6.14
N LYS A 422 -13.83 15.19 5.95
CA LYS A 422 -13.93 16.58 5.47
C LYS A 422 -14.55 16.66 4.07
N ILE A 423 -14.20 15.76 3.15
CA ILE A 423 -14.81 15.68 1.81
C ILE A 423 -16.29 15.33 1.91
N ILE A 424 -16.64 14.27 2.66
CA ILE A 424 -18.04 13.82 2.84
C ILE A 424 -18.92 14.90 3.47
N GLN A 425 -18.37 15.70 4.40
CA GLN A 425 -19.09 16.83 4.99
C GLN A 425 -19.45 17.92 3.95
N SER A 426 -18.57 18.21 3.00
CA SER A 426 -18.84 19.19 1.92
C SER A 426 -19.71 18.63 0.79
N MET A 427 -19.71 17.31 0.54
CA MET A 427 -20.65 16.70 -0.43
C MET A 427 -22.12 16.94 -0.10
N LYS A 428 -22.47 17.28 1.14
CA LYS A 428 -23.85 17.61 1.57
C LYS A 428 -24.49 18.81 0.86
N LYS A 429 -23.72 19.56 0.07
CA LYS A 429 -24.19 20.74 -0.69
C LYS A 429 -23.93 20.65 -2.21
N SER A 430 -23.45 19.52 -2.73
CA SER A 430 -23.00 19.41 -4.12
C SER A 430 -23.30 18.03 -4.72
N THR A 431 -23.67 18.00 -6.00
CA THR A 431 -23.82 16.76 -6.79
C THR A 431 -22.56 16.36 -7.56
N CYS A 432 -21.47 17.14 -7.44
CA CYS A 432 -20.16 16.88 -8.06
C CYS A 432 -19.73 15.40 -7.97
N ARG A 433 -19.21 14.85 -9.06
CA ARG A 433 -18.74 13.45 -9.13
C ARG A 433 -17.32 13.36 -8.54
N ILE A 434 -17.20 12.75 -7.37
CA ILE A 434 -15.92 12.67 -6.64
C ILE A 434 -15.37 11.24 -6.70
N HIS A 435 -14.08 11.14 -6.99
CA HIS A 435 -13.29 9.92 -6.95
C HIS A 435 -12.12 10.09 -5.98
N ILE A 436 -12.17 9.39 -4.84
CA ILE A 436 -11.13 9.46 -3.82
C ILE A 436 -9.97 8.51 -4.20
N THR A 437 -8.81 9.12 -4.42
CA THR A 437 -7.58 8.48 -4.90
C THR A 437 -6.59 8.16 -3.78
N ASN A 438 -5.57 7.35 -4.10
CA ASN A 438 -4.39 7.09 -3.24
C ASN A 438 -4.67 6.49 -1.84
N LEU A 439 -5.90 6.08 -1.52
CA LEU A 439 -6.20 5.49 -0.20
C LEU A 439 -5.40 4.21 0.06
N SER A 440 -5.00 4.02 1.31
CA SER A 440 -4.30 2.83 1.80
C SER A 440 -4.91 2.25 3.08
N SER A 441 -5.63 3.08 3.85
CA SER A 441 -6.29 2.69 5.08
C SER A 441 -7.65 2.05 4.82
N ALA A 442 -7.81 0.81 5.28
CA ALA A 442 -9.11 0.12 5.29
C ALA A 442 -10.15 0.86 6.15
N ALA A 443 -9.70 1.58 7.19
CA ALA A 443 -10.60 2.38 8.02
C ALA A 443 -11.17 3.59 7.25
N ALA A 444 -10.32 4.30 6.48
CA ALA A 444 -10.77 5.40 5.61
C ALA A 444 -11.68 4.89 4.48
N LEU A 445 -11.30 3.82 3.79
CA LEU A 445 -12.12 3.20 2.73
C LEU A 445 -13.49 2.71 3.24
N ASN A 446 -13.59 2.24 4.49
CA ASN A 446 -14.88 1.89 5.07
C ASN A 446 -15.76 3.12 5.37
N ARG A 447 -15.18 4.31 5.63
CA ARG A 447 -15.97 5.56 5.68
C ARG A 447 -16.50 5.93 4.31
N VAL A 448 -15.71 5.75 3.24
CA VAL A 448 -16.20 5.92 1.86
C VAL A 448 -17.32 4.92 1.54
N ARG A 449 -17.18 3.65 1.93
CA ARG A 449 -18.23 2.62 1.80
C ARG A 449 -19.54 3.04 2.48
N GLN A 450 -19.45 3.55 3.70
CA GLN A 450 -20.62 4.06 4.45
C GLN A 450 -21.23 5.29 3.75
N ALA A 451 -20.42 6.25 3.33
CA ALA A 451 -20.89 7.46 2.67
C ALA A 451 -21.56 7.19 1.31
N LYS A 452 -21.16 6.14 0.57
CA LYS A 452 -21.85 5.68 -0.65
C LYS A 452 -23.30 5.26 -0.44
N GLU A 453 -23.74 5.02 0.79
CA GLU A 453 -25.14 4.76 1.12
C GLU A 453 -25.99 6.04 0.93
N GLU A 454 -25.42 7.22 1.19
CA GLU A 454 -25.99 8.57 0.97
C GLU A 454 -25.60 9.13 -0.43
N PHE A 455 -24.32 9.10 -0.79
CA PHE A 455 -23.73 9.77 -1.97
C PHE A 455 -23.41 8.79 -3.11
N LYS A 456 -24.29 8.69 -4.13
CA LYS A 456 -24.08 7.80 -5.30
C LYS A 456 -23.05 8.32 -6.31
N ASN A 457 -22.69 9.59 -6.20
CA ASN A 457 -21.65 10.32 -6.93
C ASN A 457 -20.24 10.16 -6.33
N LEU A 458 -20.11 9.44 -5.19
CA LEU A 458 -18.84 9.18 -4.53
C LEU A 458 -18.26 7.81 -4.93
N THR A 459 -17.00 7.81 -5.38
CA THR A 459 -16.25 6.60 -5.74
C THR A 459 -14.84 6.61 -5.15
N CYS A 460 -14.16 5.47 -5.19
CA CYS A 460 -12.76 5.33 -4.76
C CYS A 460 -12.01 4.19 -5.48
N GLU A 461 -10.70 4.31 -5.47
CA GLU A 461 -9.73 3.31 -5.92
C GLU A 461 -8.93 2.73 -4.75
N ILE A 462 -8.15 1.68 -5.04
CA ILE A 462 -7.06 1.17 -4.21
C ILE A 462 -5.86 0.90 -5.12
N SER A 463 -4.64 1.16 -4.65
CA SER A 463 -3.45 0.80 -5.42
C SER A 463 -3.24 -0.72 -5.44
N ALA A 464 -2.83 -1.27 -6.58
CA ALA A 464 -2.44 -2.68 -6.68
C ALA A 464 -1.30 -3.04 -5.69
N THR A 465 -0.41 -2.07 -5.40
CA THR A 465 0.66 -2.19 -4.39
C THR A 465 0.12 -2.38 -2.97
N SER A 466 -0.97 -1.70 -2.60
CA SER A 466 -1.64 -1.84 -1.30
C SER A 466 -2.42 -3.16 -1.16
N LEU A 467 -2.67 -3.88 -2.25
CA LEU A 467 -3.29 -5.22 -2.26
C LEU A 467 -2.27 -6.37 -2.34
N CYS A 468 -1.00 -6.07 -2.61
CA CYS A 468 0.05 -7.06 -2.81
C CYS A 468 1.06 -7.12 -1.65
N PHE A 469 1.48 -5.96 -1.14
CA PHE A 469 2.56 -5.86 -0.14
C PHE A 469 2.05 -5.57 1.26
N THR A 470 2.90 -5.81 2.27
CA THR A 470 2.71 -5.30 3.64
C THR A 470 3.97 -4.69 4.20
N SER A 471 3.82 -3.89 5.25
CA SER A 471 4.93 -3.34 6.02
C SER A 471 5.88 -4.38 6.64
N ALA A 472 5.46 -5.64 6.74
CA ALA A 472 6.27 -6.75 7.23
C ALA A 472 7.03 -7.50 6.12
N SER A 473 6.65 -7.33 4.84
CA SER A 473 7.37 -7.90 3.70
C SER A 473 8.49 -6.99 3.17
N ILE A 474 8.58 -5.75 3.65
CA ILE A 474 9.54 -4.74 3.19
C ILE A 474 10.81 -4.83 4.05
N LYS A 475 11.97 -4.96 3.39
CA LYS A 475 13.27 -5.07 4.07
C LYS A 475 13.76 -3.69 4.53
N ASP A 476 14.56 -3.68 5.60
CA ASP A 476 15.24 -2.49 6.08
C ASP A 476 16.16 -1.88 5.01
N GLY A 477 15.93 -0.60 4.74
CA GLY A 477 16.60 0.14 3.67
C GLY A 477 16.00 -0.03 2.27
N ASP A 478 14.94 -0.81 2.07
CA ASP A 478 14.34 -0.99 0.73
C ASP A 478 13.44 0.20 0.34
N THR A 479 14.07 1.33 0.04
CA THR A 479 13.40 2.60 -0.26
C THR A 479 12.63 2.60 -1.57
N ARG A 480 12.70 1.55 -2.40
CA ARG A 480 11.79 1.33 -3.55
C ARG A 480 10.32 1.46 -3.10
N PHE A 481 10.00 0.92 -1.92
CA PHE A 481 8.68 0.98 -1.30
C PHE A 481 8.29 2.35 -0.69
N LYS A 482 9.16 3.38 -0.72
CA LYS A 482 8.82 4.74 -0.25
C LYS A 482 7.67 5.32 -1.08
N ASN A 483 6.48 5.40 -0.50
CA ASN A 483 5.30 6.01 -1.10
C ASN A 483 4.48 6.79 -0.06
N ALA A 484 3.56 7.63 -0.53
CA ALA A 484 2.61 8.35 0.32
C ALA A 484 1.21 8.36 -0.31
N PRO A 485 0.18 7.80 0.35
CA PRO A 485 0.24 7.02 1.60
C PRO A 485 1.11 5.74 1.51
N PRO A 486 1.66 5.26 2.65
CA PRO A 486 2.53 4.10 2.68
C PRO A 486 1.77 2.77 2.66
N ILE A 487 2.46 1.68 2.28
CA ILE A 487 1.98 0.31 2.45
C ILE A 487 1.85 0.00 3.95
N ARG A 488 0.67 -0.50 4.37
CA ARG A 488 0.27 -0.73 5.77
C ARG A 488 0.47 -2.19 6.21
N THR A 489 -0.06 -2.55 7.38
CA THR A 489 0.11 -3.87 8.02
C THR A 489 -0.70 -4.99 7.36
N GLN A 490 -0.35 -6.25 7.66
CA GLN A 490 -1.11 -7.44 7.24
C GLN A 490 -2.60 -7.39 7.64
N THR A 491 -2.91 -6.87 8.83
CA THR A 491 -4.30 -6.70 9.29
C THR A 491 -5.06 -5.72 8.40
N ASN A 492 -4.43 -4.60 8.02
CA ASN A 492 -5.03 -3.65 7.07
C ASN A 492 -5.21 -4.30 5.68
N LEU A 493 -4.20 -5.02 5.16
CA LEU A 493 -4.29 -5.73 3.88
C LEU A 493 -5.49 -6.69 3.82
N MET A 494 -5.72 -7.48 4.86
CA MET A 494 -6.88 -8.38 4.94
C MET A 494 -8.22 -7.61 4.89
N LEU A 495 -8.29 -6.48 5.59
CA LEU A 495 -9.48 -5.63 5.59
C LEU A 495 -9.70 -4.89 4.25
N LEU A 496 -8.63 -4.58 3.51
CA LEU A 496 -8.72 -4.09 2.12
C LEU A 496 -9.31 -5.14 1.18
N TRP A 497 -8.88 -6.40 1.29
CA TRP A 497 -9.42 -7.51 0.50
C TRP A 497 -10.91 -7.75 0.79
N ASP A 498 -11.33 -7.70 2.06
CA ASP A 498 -12.74 -7.77 2.43
C ASP A 498 -13.54 -6.60 1.83
N LEU A 499 -13.06 -5.36 1.96
CA LEU A 499 -13.72 -4.18 1.37
C LEU A 499 -13.84 -4.27 -0.16
N LEU A 500 -12.83 -4.81 -0.84
CA LEU A 500 -12.83 -5.04 -2.28
C LEU A 500 -13.87 -6.12 -2.67
N LYS A 501 -13.87 -7.27 -1.97
CA LYS A 501 -14.84 -8.36 -2.18
C LYS A 501 -16.28 -7.95 -1.85
N MET A 502 -16.47 -7.14 -0.82
CA MET A 502 -17.77 -6.63 -0.37
C MET A 502 -18.23 -5.35 -1.10
N LYS A 503 -17.62 -5.02 -2.26
CA LYS A 503 -18.03 -3.93 -3.17
C LYS A 503 -17.93 -2.52 -2.56
N GLY A 504 -17.08 -2.33 -1.54
CA GLY A 504 -16.79 -1.01 -0.96
C GLY A 504 -15.78 -0.18 -1.76
N ILE A 505 -14.90 -0.85 -2.51
CA ILE A 505 -13.91 -0.24 -3.41
C ILE A 505 -14.36 -0.46 -4.86
N ASP A 506 -14.32 0.57 -5.70
CA ASP A 506 -14.88 0.49 -7.05
C ASP A 506 -13.86 0.03 -8.09
N SER A 507 -12.61 0.48 -7.95
CA SER A 507 -11.57 0.32 -8.98
C SER A 507 -10.20 0.04 -8.38
N ILE A 508 -9.28 -0.45 -9.23
CA ILE A 508 -7.88 -0.67 -8.88
C ILE A 508 -7.02 0.08 -9.89
N ALA A 509 -6.04 0.83 -9.40
CA ALA A 509 -5.06 1.56 -10.22
C ALA A 509 -3.64 1.08 -9.91
N SER A 510 -2.67 1.41 -10.76
CA SER A 510 -1.25 1.23 -10.43
C SER A 510 -0.77 2.24 -9.39
N SER A 511 -1.39 3.42 -9.29
CA SER A 511 -0.91 4.58 -8.51
C SER A 511 0.56 4.89 -8.83
N HIS A 512 0.89 4.84 -10.12
CA HIS A 512 2.27 4.83 -10.59
C HIS A 512 2.91 6.20 -10.53
N ALA A 513 4.16 6.24 -10.06
CA ALA A 513 5.04 7.39 -10.18
C ALA A 513 6.49 6.88 -10.15
N SER A 514 7.10 6.63 -11.31
CA SER A 514 8.50 6.21 -11.38
C SER A 514 9.43 7.38 -11.08
N ILE A 515 10.41 7.14 -10.22
CA ILE A 515 11.33 8.15 -9.67
C ILE A 515 12.75 7.73 -10.01
N LYS A 516 13.63 8.67 -10.35
CA LYS A 516 15.06 8.38 -10.57
C LYS A 516 15.70 7.63 -9.39
N PRO A 517 16.60 6.66 -9.63
CA PRO A 517 17.28 5.88 -8.58
C PRO A 517 17.96 6.76 -7.52
N GLU A 518 18.68 7.79 -7.98
CA GLU A 518 19.31 8.87 -7.20
C GLU A 518 18.36 9.40 -6.10
N LEU A 519 17.15 9.79 -6.50
CA LEU A 519 16.14 10.42 -5.65
C LEU A 519 15.32 9.41 -4.82
N LYS A 520 15.46 8.10 -5.08
CA LYS A 520 14.99 7.03 -4.21
C LYS A 520 16.01 6.67 -3.12
N ALA A 521 17.20 7.27 -3.14
CA ALA A 521 18.22 7.16 -2.08
C ALA A 521 18.64 5.72 -1.74
N LEU A 522 18.60 4.83 -2.75
CA LEU A 522 18.75 3.37 -2.62
C LEU A 522 19.99 2.96 -1.82
N ASP A 523 21.15 3.57 -2.12
CA ASP A 523 22.44 3.24 -1.49
C ASP A 523 22.45 3.49 0.04
N SER A 524 21.71 4.50 0.47
CA SER A 524 21.60 4.88 1.89
C SER A 524 20.53 4.08 2.64
N GLY A 525 19.53 3.56 1.93
CA GLY A 525 18.30 3.02 2.48
C GLY A 525 17.45 4.00 3.30
N ASN A 526 17.69 5.31 3.20
CA ASN A 526 17.09 6.31 4.09
C ASN A 526 15.68 6.75 3.62
N PHE A 527 14.64 6.30 4.33
CA PHE A 527 13.25 6.65 4.06
C PHE A 527 12.86 8.11 4.39
N GLN A 528 13.68 8.89 5.10
CA GLN A 528 13.45 10.35 5.21
C GLN A 528 13.89 11.09 3.94
N LYS A 529 15.01 10.66 3.34
CA LYS A 529 15.59 11.28 2.13
C LYS A 529 14.91 10.85 0.83
N ALA A 530 14.49 9.59 0.72
CA ALA A 530 13.83 9.07 -0.48
C ALA A 530 12.53 9.82 -0.84
N LEU A 531 12.30 10.06 -2.13
CA LEU A 531 11.04 10.59 -2.65
C LEU A 531 9.91 9.55 -2.64
N ASN A 532 8.67 10.06 -2.53
CA ASN A 532 7.45 9.27 -2.61
C ASN A 532 7.10 8.97 -4.07
N GLY A 533 6.96 7.70 -4.42
CA GLY A 533 6.52 7.24 -5.75
C GLY A 533 6.93 5.80 -5.98
N ILE A 534 6.13 5.02 -6.72
CA ILE A 534 6.32 3.58 -6.88
C ILE A 534 6.24 3.15 -8.35
N CYS A 535 7.24 2.36 -8.79
CA CYS A 535 7.30 1.87 -10.16
C CYS A 535 6.46 0.58 -10.33
N SER A 536 5.13 0.77 -10.36
CA SER A 536 4.09 -0.26 -10.39
C SER A 536 3.39 -0.52 -11.75
N LEU A 537 3.49 0.39 -12.72
CA LEU A 537 2.85 0.25 -14.02
C LEU A 537 3.43 -0.98 -14.77
N GLY A 538 2.54 -1.77 -15.38
CA GLY A 538 2.87 -3.09 -15.92
C GLY A 538 2.44 -4.27 -15.05
N PHE A 539 2.47 -4.13 -13.72
CA PHE A 539 2.31 -5.28 -12.82
C PHE A 539 0.96 -5.35 -12.09
N ALA A 540 0.13 -4.32 -12.20
CA ALA A 540 -1.10 -4.18 -11.41
C ALA A 540 -2.06 -5.39 -11.52
N LEU A 541 -2.30 -5.88 -12.75
CA LEU A 541 -3.13 -7.08 -12.96
C LEU A 541 -2.51 -8.33 -12.31
N GLN A 542 -1.23 -8.59 -12.61
CA GLN A 542 -0.53 -9.82 -12.21
C GLN A 542 -0.36 -9.90 -10.69
N ALA A 543 -0.02 -8.78 -10.05
CA ALA A 543 0.13 -8.68 -8.60
C ALA A 543 -1.19 -8.95 -7.87
N VAL A 544 -2.29 -8.30 -8.30
CA VAL A 544 -3.62 -8.51 -7.71
C VAL A 544 -4.14 -9.93 -8.03
N TRP A 545 -3.93 -10.44 -9.23
CA TRP A 545 -4.36 -11.78 -9.61
C TRP A 545 -3.65 -12.87 -8.80
N THR A 546 -2.33 -12.78 -8.64
CA THR A 546 -1.56 -13.75 -7.86
C THR A 546 -2.09 -13.87 -6.43
N MET A 547 -2.42 -12.75 -5.80
CA MET A 547 -2.97 -12.70 -4.43
C MET A 547 -4.44 -13.16 -4.36
N LEU A 548 -5.26 -12.83 -5.36
CA LEU A 548 -6.68 -13.19 -5.41
C LEU A 548 -6.92 -14.66 -5.79
N ASN A 549 -6.04 -15.26 -6.59
CA ASN A 549 -6.10 -16.66 -7.02
C ASN A 549 -5.60 -17.64 -5.95
N ALA A 550 -4.64 -17.23 -5.10
CA ALA A 550 -4.07 -18.09 -4.06
C ALA A 550 -5.08 -18.80 -3.13
N PRO A 551 -6.22 -18.19 -2.70
CA PRO A 551 -7.25 -18.87 -1.91
C PRO A 551 -8.40 -19.50 -2.73
N ALA A 552 -8.32 -19.58 -4.07
CA ALA A 552 -9.40 -20.10 -4.91
C ALA A 552 -9.43 -21.64 -4.92
N ASN A 553 -10.58 -22.23 -4.58
CA ASN A 553 -10.75 -23.69 -4.41
C ASN A 553 -11.51 -24.37 -5.57
N SER A 554 -11.99 -23.61 -6.56
CA SER A 554 -12.67 -24.17 -7.73
C SER A 554 -12.52 -23.30 -8.98
N MET A 555 -12.65 -23.92 -10.15
CA MET A 555 -12.66 -23.20 -11.44
C MET A 555 -13.80 -22.17 -11.51
N SER A 556 -14.97 -22.46 -10.91
CA SER A 556 -16.11 -21.54 -10.84
C SER A 556 -15.75 -20.23 -10.11
N GLN A 557 -15.02 -20.34 -9.00
CA GLN A 557 -14.54 -19.21 -8.20
C GLN A 557 -13.42 -18.44 -8.92
N LEU A 558 -12.52 -19.15 -9.60
CA LEU A 558 -11.42 -18.60 -10.39
C LEU A 558 -11.95 -17.75 -11.56
N GLU A 559 -12.91 -18.29 -12.33
CA GLU A 559 -13.63 -17.57 -13.39
C GLU A 559 -14.38 -16.35 -12.85
N HIS A 560 -15.07 -16.48 -11.71
CA HIS A 560 -15.75 -15.36 -11.05
C HIS A 560 -14.77 -14.25 -10.67
N TYR A 561 -13.60 -14.59 -10.11
CA TYR A 561 -12.57 -13.61 -9.76
C TYR A 561 -11.95 -12.92 -11.00
N ILE A 562 -11.78 -13.61 -12.14
CA ILE A 562 -11.41 -12.98 -13.41
C ILE A 562 -12.50 -12.00 -13.90
N VAL A 563 -13.77 -12.39 -13.83
CA VAL A 563 -14.92 -11.54 -14.15
C VAL A 563 -15.01 -10.31 -13.21
N ARG A 564 -14.47 -10.38 -11.99
CA ARG A 564 -14.34 -9.23 -11.08
C ARG A 564 -13.12 -8.35 -11.41
N LEU A 565 -11.96 -8.92 -11.75
CA LEU A 565 -10.78 -8.16 -12.18
C LEU A 565 -11.11 -7.23 -13.35
N ALA A 566 -11.74 -7.75 -14.41
CA ALA A 566 -12.15 -6.95 -15.55
C ALA A 566 -13.22 -5.87 -15.21
N LYS A 567 -13.92 -5.98 -14.08
CA LYS A 567 -14.81 -4.92 -13.57
C LYS A 567 -14.01 -3.83 -12.86
N TRP A 568 -13.11 -4.21 -11.94
CA TRP A 568 -12.26 -3.27 -11.19
C TRP A 568 -11.24 -2.52 -12.06
N PHE A 569 -10.73 -3.15 -13.12
CA PHE A 569 -9.70 -2.60 -14.02
C PHE A 569 -10.24 -1.99 -15.33
N SER A 570 -11.49 -2.25 -15.72
CA SER A 570 -12.04 -1.74 -16.99
C SER A 570 -13.43 -1.11 -16.83
N LEU A 571 -14.43 -1.88 -16.39
CA LEU A 571 -15.83 -1.40 -16.40
C LEU A 571 -16.07 -0.25 -15.40
N HIS A 572 -15.55 -0.37 -14.18
CA HIS A 572 -15.75 0.65 -13.14
C HIS A 572 -14.92 1.92 -13.41
N PRO A 573 -13.63 1.85 -13.80
CA PRO A 573 -12.91 2.99 -14.37
C PRO A 573 -13.66 3.69 -15.50
N ALA A 574 -14.19 2.94 -16.48
CA ALA A 574 -14.97 3.54 -17.57
C ALA A 574 -16.24 4.28 -17.08
N LYS A 575 -16.88 3.80 -16.00
CA LYS A 575 -18.03 4.49 -15.38
C LYS A 575 -17.62 5.74 -14.59
N ILE A 576 -16.53 5.69 -13.82
CA ILE A 576 -15.98 6.85 -13.09
C ILE A 576 -15.68 8.01 -14.06
N LEU A 577 -15.10 7.68 -15.22
CA LEU A 577 -14.78 8.63 -16.28
C LEU A 577 -15.97 9.08 -17.13
N ASN A 578 -17.12 8.41 -17.02
CA ASN A 578 -18.29 8.55 -17.90
C ASN A 578 -17.98 8.28 -19.39
N ILE A 579 -17.32 7.14 -19.66
CA ILE A 579 -16.97 6.65 -21.02
C ILE A 579 -17.41 5.19 -21.26
N SER A 580 -18.19 4.60 -20.36
CA SER A 580 -18.60 3.17 -20.37
C SER A 580 -19.42 2.73 -21.59
N ASP A 581 -19.92 3.69 -22.37
CA ASP A 581 -20.67 3.44 -23.60
C ASP A 581 -19.72 3.21 -24.78
N SER A 582 -18.44 3.59 -24.64
CA SER A 582 -17.41 3.47 -25.67
C SER A 582 -16.24 2.54 -25.31
N ARG A 583 -15.94 2.36 -24.01
CA ARG A 583 -14.84 1.51 -23.49
C ARG A 583 -15.26 0.77 -22.21
N GLY A 584 -14.40 -0.12 -21.71
CA GLY A 584 -14.54 -0.77 -20.41
C GLY A 584 -15.21 -2.14 -20.42
N SER A 585 -15.71 -2.61 -21.57
CA SER A 585 -16.30 -3.94 -21.75
C SER A 585 -16.26 -4.42 -23.19
N ILE A 586 -16.33 -5.74 -23.38
CA ILE A 586 -16.43 -6.40 -24.70
C ILE A 586 -17.92 -6.45 -25.08
N GLU A 587 -18.39 -5.42 -25.78
CA GLU A 587 -19.77 -5.26 -26.25
C GLU A 587 -19.78 -4.65 -27.66
N LYS A 588 -20.83 -4.97 -28.45
CA LYS A 588 -21.06 -4.42 -29.78
C LYS A 588 -21.12 -2.89 -29.77
N GLY A 589 -20.47 -2.26 -30.75
CA GLY A 589 -20.38 -0.80 -30.89
C GLY A 589 -19.26 -0.13 -30.08
N LYS A 590 -18.66 -0.84 -29.12
CA LYS A 590 -17.56 -0.29 -28.30
C LYS A 590 -16.21 -0.41 -29.01
N ILE A 591 -15.25 0.38 -28.56
CA ILE A 591 -13.87 0.35 -29.03
C ILE A 591 -13.25 -1.02 -28.74
N ALA A 592 -12.55 -1.60 -29.72
CA ALA A 592 -11.94 -2.92 -29.62
C ALA A 592 -10.63 -2.95 -28.80
N ASP A 593 -10.70 -2.48 -27.56
CA ASP A 593 -9.64 -2.57 -26.56
C ASP A 593 -9.69 -3.95 -25.87
N LEU A 594 -8.73 -4.83 -26.19
CA LEU A 594 -8.73 -6.23 -25.77
C LEU A 594 -7.40 -6.63 -25.13
N LEU A 595 -7.48 -7.31 -23.99
CA LEU A 595 -6.38 -7.94 -23.27
C LEU A 595 -6.50 -9.47 -23.45
N ILE A 596 -5.46 -10.12 -23.98
CA ILE A 596 -5.40 -11.57 -24.14
C ILE A 596 -4.31 -12.11 -23.21
N TRP A 597 -4.65 -13.05 -22.33
CA TRP A 597 -3.77 -13.50 -21.27
C TRP A 597 -4.07 -14.94 -20.81
N ASP A 598 -3.06 -15.59 -20.22
CA ASP A 598 -3.18 -16.88 -19.55
C ASP A 598 -3.13 -16.67 -18.02
N PRO A 599 -4.24 -16.86 -17.29
CA PRO A 599 -4.28 -16.71 -15.83
C PRO A 599 -3.50 -17.79 -15.07
N TYR A 600 -3.14 -18.91 -15.70
CA TYR A 600 -2.50 -20.07 -15.07
C TYR A 600 -0.97 -20.05 -15.17
N SER A 601 -0.42 -19.54 -16.28
CA SER A 601 1.02 -19.33 -16.44
C SER A 601 1.63 -18.58 -15.28
N ARG A 602 2.82 -19.04 -14.86
CA ARG A 602 3.66 -18.41 -13.83
C ARG A 602 4.99 -17.96 -14.43
N ALA A 603 5.47 -16.79 -13.99
CA ALA A 603 6.78 -16.28 -14.35
C ALA A 603 7.38 -15.45 -13.21
N THR A 604 8.70 -15.51 -13.05
CA THR A 604 9.44 -14.54 -12.25
C THR A 604 9.63 -13.26 -13.08
N ILE A 605 9.35 -12.09 -12.52
CA ILE A 605 9.50 -10.81 -13.22
C ILE A 605 10.99 -10.46 -13.41
N SER A 606 11.51 -10.73 -14.61
CA SER A 606 12.82 -10.29 -15.08
C SER A 606 12.78 -8.90 -15.71
N ASP A 607 11.80 -8.67 -16.59
CA ASP A 607 11.73 -7.49 -17.43
C ASP A 607 10.78 -6.44 -16.84
N VAL A 608 11.28 -5.21 -16.73
CA VAL A 608 10.52 -4.03 -16.31
C VAL A 608 10.72 -2.96 -17.38
N HIS A 609 9.65 -2.53 -18.04
CA HIS A 609 9.74 -1.61 -19.19
C HIS A 609 9.63 -0.11 -18.84
N SER A 610 9.64 0.24 -17.55
CA SER A 610 9.84 1.61 -17.06
C SER A 610 11.24 2.11 -17.43
N GLN A 611 11.43 3.43 -17.44
CA GLN A 611 12.75 4.04 -17.70
C GLN A 611 13.76 3.81 -16.56
N TYR A 612 13.27 3.43 -15.37
CA TYR A 612 14.06 3.16 -14.16
C TYR A 612 13.66 1.79 -13.57
N PRO A 613 13.97 0.67 -14.23
CA PRO A 613 13.52 -0.67 -13.82
C PRO A 613 13.97 -1.06 -12.40
N GLU A 614 15.13 -0.57 -11.96
CA GLU A 614 15.75 -0.87 -10.67
C GLU A 614 14.98 -0.28 -9.46
N VAL A 615 14.17 0.76 -9.66
CA VAL A 615 13.31 1.30 -8.58
C VAL A 615 11.99 0.54 -8.45
N SER A 616 11.71 -0.46 -9.29
CA SER A 616 10.52 -1.28 -9.15
C SER A 616 10.66 -2.27 -7.97
N PRO A 617 9.66 -2.33 -7.07
CA PRO A 617 9.62 -3.38 -6.05
C PRO A 617 9.22 -4.75 -6.61
N PHE A 618 8.76 -4.82 -7.86
CA PHE A 618 8.22 -6.03 -8.49
C PHE A 618 9.27 -6.92 -9.16
N ILE A 619 10.47 -6.41 -9.42
CA ILE A 619 11.55 -7.18 -10.04
C ILE A 619 11.99 -8.35 -9.13
N GLY A 620 12.10 -9.54 -9.71
CA GLY A 620 12.40 -10.78 -9.00
C GLY A 620 11.22 -11.43 -8.25
N MET A 621 9.99 -10.91 -8.39
CA MET A 621 8.79 -11.55 -7.81
C MET A 621 8.22 -12.64 -8.73
N ASP A 622 7.70 -13.72 -8.15
CA ASP A 622 6.96 -14.75 -8.86
C ASP A 622 5.48 -14.37 -8.98
N PHE A 623 4.97 -14.20 -10.19
CA PHE A 623 3.56 -13.87 -10.46
C PHE A 623 2.86 -14.85 -11.40
N MET A 624 1.53 -14.90 -11.26
CA MET A 624 0.60 -15.58 -12.15
C MET A 624 -0.04 -14.58 -13.14
N GLY A 625 -0.48 -15.08 -14.29
CA GLY A 625 -1.21 -14.27 -15.28
C GLY A 625 -0.32 -13.74 -16.39
N LYS A 626 0.24 -14.61 -17.24
CA LYS A 626 1.07 -14.16 -18.37
C LYS A 626 0.20 -13.39 -19.37
N ILE A 627 0.56 -12.14 -19.61
CA ILE A 627 -0.10 -11.30 -20.62
C ILE A 627 0.48 -11.70 -21.99
N GLN A 628 -0.38 -12.23 -22.86
CA GLN A 628 0.00 -12.79 -24.15
C GLN A 628 -0.05 -11.73 -25.26
N SER A 629 -1.06 -10.86 -25.24
CA SER A 629 -1.22 -9.77 -26.22
C SER A 629 -2.12 -8.66 -25.73
N VAL A 630 -1.88 -7.44 -26.21
CA VAL A 630 -2.77 -6.29 -25.99
C VAL A 630 -3.10 -5.62 -27.32
N TYR A 631 -4.39 -5.40 -27.53
CA TYR A 631 -4.96 -4.73 -28.69
C TYR A 631 -5.58 -3.42 -28.25
N VAL A 632 -5.09 -2.32 -28.82
CA VAL A 632 -5.61 -0.97 -28.62
C VAL A 632 -6.41 -0.63 -29.87
N ARG A 633 -7.73 -0.43 -29.72
CA ARG A 633 -8.65 -0.16 -30.84
C ARG A 633 -8.49 -1.16 -32.00
N GLY A 634 -8.51 -2.47 -31.70
CA GLY A 634 -8.39 -3.57 -32.66
C GLY A 634 -6.97 -3.84 -33.20
N LYS A 635 -5.99 -3.00 -32.84
CA LYS A 635 -4.62 -3.04 -33.38
C LYS A 635 -3.66 -3.58 -32.31
N CYS A 636 -2.92 -4.64 -32.64
CA CYS A 636 -1.93 -5.23 -31.74
C CYS A 636 -0.84 -4.20 -31.41
N ALA A 637 -0.73 -3.87 -30.13
CA ALA A 637 0.28 -2.97 -29.57
C ALA A 637 1.36 -3.73 -28.79
N PHE A 638 1.01 -4.88 -28.22
CA PHE A 638 1.91 -5.82 -27.56
C PHE A 638 1.55 -7.26 -27.93
N HIS A 639 2.55 -8.12 -28.12
CA HIS A 639 2.42 -9.57 -28.32
C HIS A 639 3.76 -10.25 -28.04
N ASP A 640 3.83 -11.15 -27.05
CA ASP A 640 5.05 -11.88 -26.66
C ASP A 640 6.34 -11.02 -26.62
N GLY A 641 6.32 -9.95 -25.82
CA GLY A 641 7.47 -9.03 -25.69
C GLY A 641 7.66 -8.06 -26.87
N VAL A 642 7.01 -8.30 -28.02
CA VAL A 642 7.12 -7.44 -29.21
C VAL A 642 6.11 -6.29 -29.12
N PHE A 643 6.64 -5.07 -29.07
CA PHE A 643 5.86 -3.84 -29.02
C PHE A 643 5.65 -3.20 -30.40
N LYS A 644 4.49 -2.54 -30.60
CA LYS A 644 4.13 -1.82 -31.82
C LYS A 644 3.39 -0.53 -31.45
N ALA A 645 3.92 0.64 -31.84
CA ALA A 645 3.29 1.93 -31.54
C ALA A 645 1.91 2.04 -32.22
N LYS A 646 0.82 2.05 -31.43
CA LYS A 646 -0.59 2.08 -31.88
C LYS A 646 -1.51 2.93 -30.98
N GLY A 647 -1.00 3.36 -29.84
CA GLY A 647 -1.64 4.32 -28.96
C GLY A 647 -1.68 5.72 -29.55
N LYS A 648 -2.53 6.58 -29.00
CA LYS A 648 -2.60 8.01 -29.30
C LYS A 648 -2.96 8.79 -28.04
N LYS A 649 -2.63 10.08 -27.99
CA LYS A 649 -3.29 10.97 -27.03
C LYS A 649 -4.77 11.02 -27.38
N VAL A 650 -5.62 10.87 -26.38
CA VAL A 650 -7.08 10.92 -26.51
C VAL A 650 -7.63 12.07 -25.69
N MET A 651 -8.60 12.77 -26.27
CA MET A 651 -9.41 13.77 -25.58
C MET A 651 -10.74 13.14 -25.18
N LYS A 652 -11.29 13.56 -24.05
CA LYS A 652 -12.66 13.28 -23.69
C LYS A 652 -13.59 14.15 -24.53
N SER A 653 -14.46 13.51 -25.32
CA SER A 653 -15.61 14.19 -25.91
C SER A 653 -16.57 14.63 -24.80
N ILE A 654 -17.09 15.84 -24.93
CA ILE A 654 -18.22 16.37 -24.14
C ILE A 654 -19.52 15.86 -24.77
#